data_AF-A0A7T2YS56-F1
#
_entry.id   AF-A0A7T2YS56-F1
#
_cell.length_a   1.000
_cell.length_b   1.000
_cell.length_c   1.000
_cell.angle_alpha   90.00
_cell.angle_beta   90.00
_cell.angle_gamma   90.00
#
_symmetry.space_group_name_H-M   'P 1'
#
loop_
_entity.id
_entity.type
_entity.pdbx_description
1 polymer ?
#
loop_
_entity_poly.entity_id
_entity_poly.type
_entity_poly.pdbx_seq_one_letter_code
_entity_poly.pdbx_strand_id
1 'polypeptide(L)'
;MPDTAAPASAAPFAPDAAHIVGIDLGTSHTVVAHVPVGGTAADIALLPVAQRVSASEVAAQVLLPSARYQAAPGELGDAWQQPWTALGADAQAPAVNGRWARDLGAAVPSRLVASAKSWLSHAGVDRTAAILPWGAPEEVARLSPLQASASYLDHVRQAWDRTHPGAPLRDQLVVLTVPASFDEGARALTLEAAQLAGLPAVQLLEEPKAAFHDWLVLQGEHLAAELAHCRLVLVVDVGGGTTDLTLIRVQPGDAGGPPVLTRTAVGEHLMLGGDNMDLALAHRLEPQFAPPGERLPAARFAQLVQRCRTAKEQLLASEAPESVAVTLLGGGSKLLAQTRTATLRRDEVREAVVEGFMPLAGLQDLPTRRQGALRGLGLPYPADAAITRHLAQFLAQHAAGDLPDAVLLNGGVFHAHALAQRLVAQLQAWRGQPLRLLHNPHPDWAVARGAAAHGLAMHVQSRPSEDLPESEDARTVPAPVPRIGGGSPRSYWLVLPEKAGAAPQGICLLPRGTEEGVRIVLSGRRFALRLGQAVRFSLVANSLAAAPAQAGRIAALDGEGWVELPALSTVLPAPEGRDKAQVEVQLQACMTEVGTLEVRCVAADDAQRQWLLPFSVRGALAADAQDTGDLSARKDRLADAVALIERIFGSQAQEVTAKEVRQLRQSLERRLGPREDWDLPLLRALFDALLARARRRRRTAEHERVWLNLAGWCLRPGVGAELDGWRMQQVWQLHGQGLGHGGEAANRTEWWVFWRRVAAGLDEARQMELLEEVAGHMQKAVQQSTQRSQGKSAHGSYDDMLRLFAAMEAVPWQYRQEMGQWMLQRLKHPGESVQTWWAIGRLAARLPLAANAHRVMPPEAAQEFLDATLAQDWRRNETAMFAAVQMARMTGDRALDLSDAQRALVLERLRGAGAPQRWIDLVEQVQQMDAQDAKRSFGDSLPPGLVLVG
;
A
#
# COMPACT_ATOMS: atom_id res chain seq x y z
N MET A 1 7.78 35.72 -0.14
CA MET A 1 8.78 34.65 -0.28
C MET A 1 9.57 34.61 1.01
N PRO A 2 9.42 33.61 1.88
CA PRO A 2 10.41 33.34 2.91
C PRO A 2 11.46 32.37 2.35
N ASP A 3 12.73 32.69 2.61
CA ASP A 3 13.91 31.89 2.30
C ASP A 3 13.77 30.44 2.76
N THR A 4 13.83 29.50 1.82
CA THR A 4 14.04 28.08 2.09
C THR A 4 15.53 27.86 2.36
N ALA A 5 15.98 28.24 3.56
CA ALA A 5 17.22 27.68 4.10
C ALA A 5 17.02 26.17 4.31
N ALA A 6 17.92 25.36 3.76
CA ALA A 6 17.94 23.93 3.98
C ALA A 6 18.00 23.64 5.49
N PRO A 7 17.23 22.67 6.03
CA PRO A 7 17.39 22.29 7.42
C PRO A 7 18.81 21.78 7.59
N ALA A 8 19.58 22.47 8.44
CA ALA A 8 20.85 21.98 8.93
C ALA A 8 20.63 20.57 9.49
N SER A 9 21.57 19.66 9.20
CA SER A 9 21.67 18.32 9.80
C SER A 9 21.25 18.37 11.26
N ALA A 10 20.01 17.94 11.56
CA ALA A 10 19.51 17.88 12.92
C ALA A 10 20.45 16.97 13.69
N ALA A 11 20.97 17.45 14.83
CA ALA A 11 21.60 16.57 15.78
C ALA A 11 20.62 15.42 16.10
N PRO A 12 21.07 14.16 16.26
CA PRO A 12 20.19 13.02 16.54
C PRO A 12 19.35 13.20 17.82
N PHE A 13 19.67 14.19 18.64
CA PHE A 13 19.08 14.48 19.93
C PHE A 13 18.69 15.96 19.97
N ALA A 14 17.43 16.25 20.36
CA ALA A 14 17.07 17.61 20.75
C ALA A 14 17.91 17.98 21.99
N PRO A 15 18.63 19.11 21.99
CA PRO A 15 19.53 19.48 23.10
C PRO A 15 18.81 19.61 24.45
N ASP A 16 17.49 19.79 24.44
CA ASP A 16 16.65 19.99 25.61
C ASP A 16 15.73 18.78 25.95
N ALA A 17 15.95 17.61 25.34
CA ALA A 17 15.14 16.43 25.62
C ALA A 17 15.30 15.97 27.09
N ALA A 18 14.17 15.85 27.81
CA ALA A 18 14.13 15.37 29.19
C ALA A 18 13.83 13.87 29.28
N HIS A 19 13.20 13.30 28.25
CA HIS A 19 12.83 11.90 28.17
C HIS A 19 13.20 11.27 26.82
N ILE A 20 13.44 9.97 26.88
CA ILE A 20 13.40 9.05 25.73
C ILE A 20 12.07 8.31 25.80
N VAL A 21 11.30 8.34 24.72
CA VAL A 21 9.95 7.79 24.65
C VAL A 21 9.88 6.74 23.55
N GLY A 22 9.52 5.51 23.91
CA GLY A 22 9.22 4.42 22.98
C GLY A 22 7.72 4.31 22.74
N ILE A 23 7.29 4.43 21.49
CA ILE A 23 5.88 4.29 21.09
C ILE A 23 5.76 3.04 20.21
N ASP A 24 5.02 2.05 20.70
CA ASP A 24 4.54 0.95 19.88
C ASP A 24 3.22 1.33 19.23
N LEU A 25 3.23 1.64 17.93
CA LEU A 25 2.01 1.90 17.16
C LEU A 25 1.50 0.57 16.59
N GLY A 26 0.92 -0.32 17.38
CA GLY A 26 0.48 -1.64 16.91
C GLY A 26 -0.85 -1.63 16.14
N THR A 27 -1.11 -2.72 15.40
CA THR A 27 -2.36 -2.91 14.62
C THR A 27 -3.61 -2.94 15.50
N SER A 28 -3.52 -3.60 16.67
CA SER A 28 -4.63 -3.70 17.63
C SER A 28 -4.53 -2.70 18.79
N HIS A 29 -3.32 -2.42 19.26
CA HIS A 29 -3.08 -1.56 20.42
C HIS A 29 -1.85 -0.69 20.20
N THR A 30 -1.89 0.50 20.76
CA THR A 30 -0.79 1.44 20.87
C THR A 30 -0.33 1.46 22.33
N VAL A 31 0.98 1.39 22.56
CA VAL A 31 1.57 1.39 23.91
C VAL A 31 2.73 2.36 23.97
N VAL A 32 2.93 3.00 25.12
CA VAL A 32 3.98 3.99 25.31
C VAL A 32 4.80 3.64 26.55
N ALA A 33 6.11 3.66 26.39
CA ALA A 33 7.06 3.58 27.48
C ALA A 33 8.02 4.77 27.44
N HIS A 34 8.60 5.14 28.57
CA HIS A 34 9.55 6.23 28.63
C HIS A 34 10.59 6.01 29.72
N VAL A 35 11.71 6.71 29.56
CA VAL A 35 12.79 6.77 30.55
C VAL A 35 13.35 8.20 30.58
N PRO A 36 13.63 8.78 31.77
CA PRO A 36 14.32 10.06 31.85
C PRO A 36 15.68 10.02 31.16
N VAL A 37 16.07 11.13 30.54
CA VAL A 37 17.42 11.27 29.96
C VAL A 37 18.44 11.22 31.10
N GLY A 38 19.34 10.24 31.05
CA GLY A 38 20.29 9.93 32.14
C GLY A 38 19.80 8.88 33.14
N GLY A 39 18.58 8.38 33.00
CA GLY A 39 18.09 7.22 33.73
C GLY A 39 18.73 5.91 33.27
N THR A 40 18.33 4.82 33.92
CA THR A 40 18.81 3.46 33.67
C THR A 40 17.70 2.59 33.08
N ALA A 41 18.06 1.36 32.70
CA ALA A 41 17.09 0.40 32.18
C ALA A 41 15.99 0.03 33.21
N ALA A 42 16.26 0.18 34.51
CA ALA A 42 15.29 -0.01 35.59
C ALA A 42 14.24 1.11 35.65
N ASP A 43 14.56 2.29 35.11
CA ASP A 43 13.69 3.47 35.12
C ASP A 43 12.70 3.50 33.93
N ILE A 44 12.74 2.49 33.05
CA ILE A 44 11.80 2.36 31.94
C ILE A 44 10.40 2.08 32.49
N ALA A 45 9.53 3.08 32.40
CA ALA A 45 8.16 3.05 32.87
C ALA A 45 7.18 3.04 31.70
N LEU A 46 6.04 2.37 31.88
CA LEU A 46 4.91 2.44 30.95
C LEU A 46 4.09 3.69 31.26
N LEU A 47 3.62 4.38 30.23
CA LEU A 47 2.70 5.51 30.37
C LEU A 47 1.24 4.99 30.37
N PRO A 48 0.47 5.20 31.44
CA PRO A 48 -0.98 5.00 31.40
C PRO A 48 -1.63 6.08 30.53
N VAL A 49 -2.19 5.68 29.39
CA VAL A 49 -2.81 6.60 28.43
C VAL A 49 -4.27 6.85 28.83
N ALA A 50 -4.59 8.10 29.18
CA ALA A 50 -5.95 8.52 29.48
C ALA A 50 -6.85 8.37 28.23
N GLN A 51 -7.96 7.67 28.39
CA GLN A 51 -8.91 7.38 27.31
C GLN A 51 -10.31 7.18 27.88
N ARG A 52 -11.34 7.38 27.05
CA ARG A 52 -12.71 7.06 27.48
C ARG A 52 -12.88 5.55 27.54
N VAL A 53 -13.52 5.08 28.60
CA VAL A 53 -13.94 3.67 28.75
C VAL A 53 -15.45 3.50 28.68
N SER A 54 -16.21 4.56 28.95
CA SER A 54 -17.67 4.60 28.83
C SER A 54 -18.17 6.01 28.51
N ALA A 55 -19.47 6.20 28.32
CA ALA A 55 -20.11 7.51 28.11
C ALA A 55 -19.88 8.53 29.25
N SER A 56 -19.51 8.10 30.44
CA SER A 56 -19.32 8.97 31.62
C SER A 56 -17.90 8.94 32.21
N GLU A 57 -17.04 8.03 31.75
CA GLU A 57 -15.78 7.73 32.44
C GLU A 57 -14.56 7.83 31.52
N VAL A 58 -13.52 8.50 32.03
CA VAL A 58 -12.16 8.53 31.49
C VAL A 58 -11.27 7.77 32.47
N ALA A 59 -10.53 6.78 31.97
CA ALA A 59 -9.55 6.04 32.76
C ALA A 59 -8.21 6.00 32.01
N ALA A 60 -7.12 5.99 32.77
CA ALA A 60 -5.78 5.79 32.21
C ALA A 60 -5.47 4.28 32.20
N GLN A 61 -5.09 3.75 31.03
CA GLN A 61 -4.74 2.35 30.84
C GLN A 61 -3.46 2.26 30.01
N VAL A 62 -2.62 1.26 30.26
CA VAL A 62 -1.37 1.06 29.51
C VAL A 62 -1.66 0.78 28.03
N LEU A 63 -2.70 -0.02 27.75
CA LEU A 63 -3.08 -0.36 26.38
C LEU A 63 -4.10 0.66 25.87
N LEU A 64 -3.75 1.40 24.81
CA LEU A 64 -4.69 2.18 24.02
C LEU A 64 -5.11 1.34 22.80
N PRO A 65 -6.36 0.85 22.68
CA PRO A 65 -6.77 0.20 21.44
C PRO A 65 -6.59 1.12 20.24
N SER A 66 -5.91 0.64 19.19
CA SER A 66 -5.69 1.33 17.91
C SER A 66 -6.97 1.31 17.07
N ALA A 67 -8.04 1.86 17.65
CA ALA A 67 -9.39 1.85 17.13
C ALA A 67 -10.01 3.24 17.23
N ARG A 68 -10.76 3.63 16.19
CA ARG A 68 -11.52 4.87 16.12
C ARG A 68 -12.97 4.58 15.77
N TYR A 69 -13.91 5.24 16.43
CA TYR A 69 -15.34 5.12 16.16
C TYR A 69 -15.88 6.41 15.53
N GLN A 70 -16.43 6.30 14.33
CA GLN A 70 -17.01 7.41 13.56
C GLN A 70 -18.51 7.52 13.86
N ALA A 71 -18.84 8.31 14.87
CA ALA A 71 -20.20 8.45 15.36
C ALA A 71 -21.07 9.31 14.43
N ALA A 72 -22.38 9.14 14.50
CA ALA A 72 -23.33 10.04 13.84
C ALA A 72 -23.38 11.38 14.59
N PRO A 73 -23.74 12.49 13.90
CA PRO A 73 -23.99 13.77 14.55
C PRO A 73 -24.96 13.63 15.74
N GLY A 74 -24.53 14.10 16.91
CA GLY A 74 -25.32 14.05 18.15
C GLY A 74 -25.39 12.69 18.86
N GLU A 75 -24.88 11.60 18.29
CA GLU A 75 -24.95 10.25 18.88
C GLU A 75 -24.27 10.19 20.25
N LEU A 76 -23.10 10.81 20.38
CA LEU A 76 -22.28 10.77 21.59
C LEU A 76 -22.48 12.01 22.50
N GLY A 77 -23.41 12.91 22.17
CA GLY A 77 -23.53 14.22 22.85
C GLY A 77 -22.20 14.98 22.83
N ASP A 78 -21.78 15.52 23.97
CA ASP A 78 -20.47 16.19 24.13
C ASP A 78 -19.36 15.23 24.62
N ALA A 79 -19.71 13.97 24.88
CA ALA A 79 -18.81 13.03 25.53
C ALA A 79 -17.57 12.71 24.68
N TRP A 80 -17.68 12.81 23.34
CA TRP A 80 -16.57 12.56 22.41
C TRP A 80 -15.46 13.62 22.44
N GLN A 81 -15.70 14.79 23.06
CA GLN A 81 -14.71 15.86 23.20
C GLN A 81 -13.77 15.66 24.40
N GLN A 82 -14.01 14.62 25.21
CA GLN A 82 -13.24 14.32 26.41
C GLN A 82 -12.46 13.00 26.24
N PRO A 83 -11.27 12.84 26.84
CA PRO A 83 -10.50 13.87 27.55
C PRO A 83 -9.98 14.99 26.63
N TRP A 84 -10.07 14.77 25.32
CA TRP A 84 -9.82 15.71 24.23
C TRP A 84 -10.51 15.21 22.96
N THR A 85 -10.65 16.08 21.96
CA THR A 85 -11.17 15.74 20.64
C THR A 85 -10.16 14.94 19.84
N ALA A 86 -10.59 13.86 19.18
CA ALA A 86 -9.74 13.12 18.26
C ALA A 86 -9.33 13.98 17.05
N LEU A 87 -8.11 13.80 16.55
CA LEU A 87 -7.59 14.53 15.39
C LEU A 87 -8.54 14.43 14.18
N GLY A 88 -8.94 15.58 13.64
CA GLY A 88 -9.85 15.68 12.49
C GLY A 88 -11.32 15.35 12.79
N ALA A 89 -11.72 15.22 14.07
CA ALA A 89 -13.13 15.09 14.45
C ALA A 89 -13.77 16.46 14.68
N ASP A 90 -15.05 16.58 14.35
CA ASP A 90 -15.86 17.79 14.58
C ASP A 90 -17.32 17.43 14.90
N ALA A 91 -18.20 18.42 15.03
CA ALA A 91 -19.61 18.19 15.36
C ALA A 91 -20.41 17.44 14.26
N GLN A 92 -19.95 17.48 13.00
CA GLN A 92 -20.57 16.77 11.87
C GLN A 92 -20.00 15.36 11.70
N ALA A 93 -18.75 15.14 12.11
CA ALA A 93 -18.09 13.85 12.13
C ALA A 93 -17.45 13.58 13.52
N PRO A 94 -18.27 13.41 14.57
CA PRO A 94 -17.76 13.18 15.92
C PRO A 94 -17.06 11.83 15.97
N ALA A 95 -15.93 11.77 16.67
CA ALA A 95 -15.15 10.55 16.78
C ALA A 95 -14.45 10.40 18.13
N VAL A 96 -14.24 9.14 18.53
CA VAL A 96 -13.48 8.77 19.71
C VAL A 96 -12.45 7.70 19.37
N ASN A 97 -11.31 7.73 20.06
CA ASN A 97 -10.24 6.75 19.94
C ASN A 97 -10.15 5.88 21.21
N GLY A 98 -9.57 4.68 21.10
CA GLY A 98 -9.24 3.83 22.24
C GLY A 98 -10.35 2.87 22.67
N ARG A 99 -10.43 2.59 23.99
CA ARG A 99 -11.29 1.56 24.56
C ARG A 99 -12.77 1.74 24.24
N TRP A 100 -13.31 2.92 24.47
CA TRP A 100 -14.73 3.17 24.19
C TRP A 100 -15.04 3.07 22.69
N ALA A 101 -14.11 3.48 21.83
CA ALA A 101 -14.24 3.34 20.38
C ALA A 101 -14.37 1.87 19.96
N ARG A 102 -13.53 1.00 20.53
CA ARG A 102 -13.59 -0.45 20.30
C ARG A 102 -14.91 -1.04 20.80
N ASP A 103 -15.36 -0.65 21.98
CA ASP A 103 -16.58 -1.20 22.60
C ASP A 103 -17.84 -0.76 21.82
N LEU A 104 -17.92 0.51 21.40
CA LEU A 104 -18.96 1.02 20.49
C LEU A 104 -18.91 0.31 19.13
N GLY A 105 -17.70 0.14 18.59
CA GLY A 105 -17.48 -0.54 17.31
C GLY A 105 -17.85 -2.02 17.32
N ALA A 106 -17.71 -2.72 18.45
CA ALA A 106 -18.18 -4.08 18.58
C ALA A 106 -19.72 -4.18 18.49
N ALA A 107 -20.44 -3.11 18.86
CA ALA A 107 -21.89 -3.00 18.70
C ALA A 107 -22.27 -2.55 17.28
N VAL A 108 -21.56 -1.56 16.72
CA VAL A 108 -21.81 -0.98 15.39
C VAL A 108 -20.52 -1.00 14.52
N PRO A 109 -20.15 -2.17 13.96
CA PRO A 109 -18.87 -2.34 13.26
C PRO A 109 -18.71 -1.48 12.00
N SER A 110 -19.81 -1.10 11.35
CA SER A 110 -19.78 -0.23 10.18
C SER A 110 -19.24 1.17 10.48
N ARG A 111 -19.15 1.56 11.75
CA ARG A 111 -18.57 2.84 12.22
C ARG A 111 -17.18 2.66 12.85
N LEU A 112 -16.67 1.44 12.92
CA LEU A 112 -15.39 1.13 13.56
C LEU A 112 -14.25 1.15 12.54
N VAL A 113 -13.30 2.04 12.74
CA VAL A 113 -11.98 1.97 12.10
C VAL A 113 -11.06 1.14 12.98
N ALA A 114 -10.58 0.03 12.43
CA ALA A 114 -9.62 -0.88 13.06
C ALA A 114 -8.57 -1.32 12.02
N SER A 115 -7.46 -1.87 12.51
CA SER A 115 -6.35 -2.38 11.68
C SER A 115 -5.81 -1.35 10.68
N ALA A 116 -5.87 -0.05 11.03
CA ALA A 116 -5.44 1.05 10.16
C ALA A 116 -3.99 0.89 9.70
N LYS A 117 -3.14 0.30 10.53
CA LYS A 117 -1.75 -0.03 10.20
C LYS A 117 -1.62 -1.04 9.06
N SER A 118 -2.46 -2.08 9.03
CA SER A 118 -2.51 -3.05 7.93
C SER A 118 -3.00 -2.41 6.64
N TRP A 119 -3.94 -1.46 6.72
CA TRP A 119 -4.36 -0.67 5.57
C TRP A 119 -3.28 0.30 5.09
N LEU A 120 -2.48 0.86 6.01
CA LEU A 120 -1.36 1.75 5.70
C LEU A 120 -0.25 1.01 4.93
N SER A 121 -0.07 -0.30 5.16
CA SER A 121 0.88 -1.13 4.41
C SER A 121 0.30 -1.73 3.13
N HIS A 122 -1.02 -1.66 2.91
CA HIS A 122 -1.63 -2.24 1.71
C HIS A 122 -1.43 -1.36 0.46
N ALA A 123 -0.61 -1.80 -0.49
CA ALA A 123 -0.30 -1.04 -1.72
C ALA A 123 -1.44 -0.99 -2.75
N GLY A 124 -2.46 -1.86 -2.61
CA GLY A 124 -3.59 -1.96 -3.55
C GLY A 124 -4.73 -0.97 -3.29
N VAL A 125 -4.56 -0.06 -2.33
CA VAL A 125 -5.51 1.03 -2.05
C VAL A 125 -4.78 2.36 -1.98
N ASP A 126 -5.52 3.45 -2.20
CA ASP A 126 -5.04 4.79 -1.86
C ASP A 126 -5.06 4.97 -0.33
N ARG A 127 -3.86 4.84 0.26
CA ARG A 127 -3.59 4.94 1.70
C ARG A 127 -3.84 6.36 2.26
N THR A 128 -4.06 7.34 1.39
CA THR A 128 -4.34 8.75 1.73
C THR A 128 -5.81 9.15 1.50
N ALA A 129 -6.59 8.32 0.80
CA ALA A 129 -8.01 8.55 0.57
C ALA A 129 -8.88 8.13 1.76
N ALA A 130 -10.03 8.78 1.94
CA ALA A 130 -10.98 8.51 3.02
C ALA A 130 -11.75 7.18 2.80
N ILE A 131 -11.12 6.05 3.10
CA ILE A 131 -11.65 4.71 2.82
C ILE A 131 -12.13 3.94 4.05
N LEU A 132 -11.75 4.34 5.26
CA LEU A 132 -12.10 3.64 6.50
C LEU A 132 -13.23 4.35 7.26
N PRO A 133 -14.23 3.64 7.82
CA PRO A 133 -14.34 2.18 7.87
C PRO A 133 -14.64 1.55 6.50
N TRP A 134 -13.96 0.45 6.19
CA TRP A 134 -14.11 -0.21 4.89
C TRP A 134 -15.50 -0.83 4.74
N GLY A 135 -16.14 -0.59 3.59
CA GLY A 135 -17.50 -1.09 3.33
C GLY A 135 -18.59 -0.44 4.20
N ALA A 136 -18.31 0.69 4.86
CA ALA A 136 -19.33 1.43 5.61
C ALA A 136 -20.40 2.03 4.68
N PRO A 137 -21.63 2.24 5.16
CA PRO A 137 -22.62 3.06 4.46
C PRO A 137 -22.10 4.48 4.15
N GLU A 138 -22.70 5.15 3.18
CA GLU A 138 -22.26 6.47 2.69
C GLU A 138 -22.41 7.57 3.74
N GLU A 139 -23.42 7.48 4.59
CA GLU A 139 -23.68 8.39 5.69
C GLU A 139 -22.64 8.32 6.83
N VAL A 140 -21.76 7.31 6.81
CA VAL A 140 -20.68 7.19 7.80
C VAL A 140 -19.47 7.96 7.30
N ALA A 141 -19.07 8.99 8.05
CA ALA A 141 -17.86 9.75 7.78
C ALA A 141 -16.64 8.82 7.74
N ARG A 142 -15.84 8.92 6.68
CA ARG A 142 -14.63 8.12 6.48
C ARG A 142 -13.36 8.94 6.64
N LEU A 143 -12.25 8.27 6.91
CA LEU A 143 -10.91 8.85 6.91
C LEU A 143 -9.89 7.88 6.31
N SER A 144 -8.70 8.39 6.00
CA SER A 144 -7.63 7.59 5.44
C SER A 144 -6.90 6.74 6.49
N PRO A 145 -6.27 5.62 6.10
CA PRO A 145 -5.35 4.87 6.95
C PRO A 145 -4.25 5.75 7.56
N LEU A 146 -3.75 6.72 6.79
CA LEU A 146 -2.80 7.74 7.24
C LEU A 146 -3.38 8.59 8.39
N GLN A 147 -4.57 9.18 8.19
CA GLN A 147 -5.23 10.01 9.20
C GLN A 147 -5.66 9.22 10.44
N ALA A 148 -6.07 7.97 10.28
CA ALA A 148 -6.40 7.09 11.41
C ALA A 148 -5.16 6.84 12.28
N SER A 149 -4.04 6.46 11.67
CA SER A 149 -2.75 6.27 12.36
C SER A 149 -2.28 7.56 13.03
N ALA A 150 -2.37 8.70 12.35
CA ALA A 150 -2.06 10.01 12.93
C ALA A 150 -2.93 10.34 14.15
N SER A 151 -4.21 9.97 14.12
CA SER A 151 -5.12 10.22 15.25
C SER A 151 -4.79 9.39 16.51
N TYR A 152 -4.18 8.22 16.36
CA TYR A 152 -3.71 7.42 17.50
C TYR A 152 -2.44 8.03 18.11
N LEU A 153 -1.51 8.47 17.27
CA LEU A 153 -0.29 9.17 17.71
C LEU A 153 -0.62 10.52 18.37
N ASP A 154 -1.59 11.25 17.83
CA ASP A 154 -2.06 12.50 18.44
C ASP A 154 -2.70 12.23 19.81
N HIS A 155 -3.48 11.16 19.95
CA HIS A 155 -4.03 10.76 21.26
C HIS A 155 -2.92 10.48 22.28
N VAL A 156 -1.85 9.79 21.86
CA VAL A 156 -0.66 9.57 22.70
C VAL A 156 0.00 10.89 23.07
N ARG A 157 0.23 11.78 22.09
CA ARG A 157 0.81 13.10 22.33
C ARG A 157 -0.01 13.90 23.35
N GLN A 158 -1.32 13.96 23.19
CA GLN A 158 -2.20 14.67 24.12
C GLN A 158 -2.16 14.08 25.54
N ALA A 159 -2.10 12.75 25.67
CA ALA A 159 -1.95 12.08 26.97
C ALA A 159 -0.59 12.38 27.63
N TRP A 160 0.48 12.36 26.84
CA TRP A 160 1.82 12.72 27.29
C TRP A 160 1.89 14.17 27.75
N ASP A 161 1.51 15.13 26.88
CA ASP A 161 1.62 16.57 27.15
C ASP A 161 0.81 16.98 28.39
N ARG A 162 -0.30 16.30 28.68
CA ARG A 162 -1.10 16.53 29.88
C ARG A 162 -0.43 16.04 31.17
N THR A 163 0.33 14.95 31.09
CA THR A 163 1.03 14.36 32.25
C THR A 163 2.44 14.95 32.42
N HIS A 164 3.03 15.51 31.36
CA HIS A 164 4.37 16.09 31.31
C HIS A 164 4.36 17.51 30.71
N PRO A 165 3.67 18.50 31.34
CA PRO A 165 3.47 19.83 30.75
C PRO A 165 4.78 20.62 30.52
N GLY A 166 5.86 20.30 31.24
CA GLY A 166 7.18 20.91 31.08
C GLY A 166 8.11 20.17 30.10
N ALA A 167 7.69 19.03 29.56
CA ALA A 167 8.47 18.20 28.64
C ALA A 167 7.55 17.68 27.52
N PRO A 168 7.01 18.57 26.66
CA PRO A 168 6.06 18.17 25.62
C PRO A 168 6.68 17.13 24.67
N LEU A 169 5.87 16.19 24.20
CA LEU A 169 6.35 14.98 23.50
C LEU A 169 7.15 15.32 22.23
N ARG A 170 6.75 16.36 21.50
CA ARG A 170 7.40 16.82 20.27
C ARG A 170 8.86 17.25 20.44
N ASP A 171 9.27 17.58 21.67
CA ASP A 171 10.62 18.05 22.01
C ASP A 171 11.46 16.92 22.65
N GLN A 172 10.89 15.71 22.77
CA GLN A 172 11.56 14.54 23.35
C GLN A 172 12.18 13.65 22.26
N LEU A 173 13.06 12.74 22.67
CA LEU A 173 13.52 11.69 21.77
C LEU A 173 12.43 10.62 21.64
N VAL A 174 11.78 10.55 20.49
CA VAL A 174 10.70 9.59 20.23
C VAL A 174 11.18 8.47 19.30
N VAL A 175 11.15 7.24 19.79
CA VAL A 175 11.35 6.01 19.01
C VAL A 175 9.99 5.39 18.70
N LEU A 176 9.59 5.39 17.44
CA LEU A 176 8.32 4.87 16.94
C LEU A 176 8.52 3.52 16.26
N THR A 177 7.74 2.50 16.62
CA THR A 177 7.95 1.16 16.05
C THR A 177 7.18 0.91 14.75
N VAL A 178 7.76 0.07 13.89
CA VAL A 178 7.15 -0.45 12.66
C VAL A 178 7.43 -1.94 12.51
N PRO A 179 6.60 -2.70 11.78
CA PRO A 179 6.87 -4.09 11.47
C PRO A 179 8.18 -4.16 10.68
N ALA A 180 9.02 -5.13 10.99
CA ALA A 180 10.30 -5.29 10.31
C ALA A 180 10.14 -5.43 8.80
N SER A 181 9.01 -6.02 8.41
CA SER A 181 8.64 -6.29 7.05
C SER A 181 8.01 -5.12 6.27
N PHE A 182 7.71 -3.98 6.90
CA PHE A 182 7.17 -2.81 6.19
C PHE A 182 8.08 -2.35 5.03
N ASP A 183 7.46 -2.15 3.87
CA ASP A 183 8.09 -1.51 2.72
C ASP A 183 8.41 -0.03 3.00
N GLU A 184 9.27 0.55 2.17
CA GLU A 184 9.73 1.93 2.31
C GLU A 184 8.57 2.95 2.16
N GLY A 185 7.52 2.63 1.40
CA GLY A 185 6.33 3.47 1.27
C GLY A 185 5.49 3.50 2.55
N ALA A 186 5.30 2.37 3.21
CA ALA A 186 4.60 2.25 4.48
C ALA A 186 5.38 2.93 5.62
N ARG A 187 6.72 2.83 5.62
CA ARG A 187 7.61 3.57 6.54
C ARG A 187 7.48 5.08 6.34
N ALA A 188 7.50 5.56 5.09
CA ALA A 188 7.30 6.98 4.79
C ALA A 188 5.94 7.50 5.26
N LEU A 189 4.86 6.75 5.02
CA LEU A 189 3.52 7.10 5.49
C LEU A 189 3.39 7.06 7.03
N THR A 190 4.14 6.21 7.70
CA THR A 190 4.19 6.19 9.18
C THR A 190 4.86 7.44 9.73
N LEU A 191 5.95 7.92 9.08
CA LEU A 191 6.58 9.20 9.41
C LEU A 191 5.64 10.38 9.12
N GLU A 192 4.90 10.35 8.01
CA GLU A 192 3.89 11.36 7.69
C GLU A 192 2.75 11.35 8.72
N ALA A 193 2.32 10.19 9.21
CA ALA A 193 1.34 10.08 10.29
C ALA A 193 1.84 10.75 11.58
N ALA A 194 3.11 10.56 11.93
CA ALA A 194 3.74 11.22 13.08
C ALA A 194 3.80 12.74 12.89
N GLN A 195 4.15 13.23 11.70
CA GLN A 195 4.13 14.66 11.38
C GLN A 195 2.73 15.26 11.52
N LEU A 196 1.69 14.60 10.99
CA LEU A 196 0.29 15.03 11.14
C LEU A 196 -0.17 15.05 12.60
N ALA A 197 0.39 14.17 13.44
CA ALA A 197 0.15 14.15 14.88
C ALA A 197 0.93 15.23 15.66
N GLY A 198 1.74 16.04 14.99
CA GLY A 198 2.59 17.06 15.63
C GLY A 198 3.92 16.52 16.18
N LEU A 199 4.40 15.37 15.69
CA LEU A 199 5.66 14.73 16.05
C LEU A 199 6.62 14.76 14.84
N PRO A 200 7.31 15.88 14.56
CA PRO A 200 8.09 16.05 13.34
C PRO A 200 9.41 15.27 13.33
N ALA A 201 9.92 14.87 14.50
CA ALA A 201 11.18 14.17 14.67
C ALA A 201 10.98 12.86 15.45
N VAL A 202 10.86 11.74 14.73
CA VAL A 202 10.76 10.39 15.31
C VAL A 202 11.79 9.48 14.66
N GLN A 203 12.34 8.55 15.43
CA GLN A 203 13.21 7.47 14.94
C GLN A 203 12.41 6.19 14.78
N LEU A 204 12.47 5.53 13.61
CA LEU A 204 11.79 4.25 13.45
C LEU A 204 12.63 3.09 14.00
N LEU A 205 11.97 2.16 14.69
CA LEU A 205 12.58 0.90 15.13
C LEU A 205 11.71 -0.29 14.71
N GLU A 206 12.33 -1.39 14.32
CA GLU A 206 11.59 -2.61 13.99
C GLU A 206 11.04 -3.29 15.26
N GLU A 207 9.77 -3.67 15.24
CA GLU A 207 9.07 -4.34 16.35
C GLU A 207 9.82 -5.54 16.96
N PRO A 208 10.25 -6.57 16.18
CA PRO A 208 10.98 -7.70 16.75
C PRO A 208 12.34 -7.30 17.34
N LYS A 209 12.99 -6.27 16.80
CA LYS A 209 14.24 -5.71 17.36
C LYS A 209 13.96 -5.00 18.69
N ALA A 210 12.87 -4.25 18.77
CA ALA A 210 12.41 -3.62 20.00
C ALA A 210 12.07 -4.67 21.07
N ALA A 211 11.26 -5.68 20.74
CA ALA A 211 10.93 -6.77 21.66
C ALA A 211 12.18 -7.48 22.21
N PHE A 212 13.20 -7.69 21.37
CA PHE A 212 14.47 -8.27 21.83
C PHE A 212 15.23 -7.30 22.75
N HIS A 213 15.23 -5.99 22.48
CA HIS A 213 15.83 -4.99 23.39
C HIS A 213 15.20 -5.01 24.80
N ASP A 214 13.88 -5.16 24.92
CA ASP A 214 13.24 -5.32 26.23
C ASP A 214 13.71 -6.60 26.92
N TRP A 215 13.76 -7.72 26.20
CA TRP A 215 14.28 -8.97 26.75
C TRP A 215 15.73 -8.84 27.25
N LEU A 216 16.61 -8.18 26.49
CA LEU A 216 18.01 -7.94 26.87
C LEU A 216 18.11 -7.14 28.16
N VAL A 217 17.30 -6.08 28.30
CA VAL A 217 17.25 -5.26 29.51
C VAL A 217 16.77 -6.06 30.71
N LEU A 218 15.75 -6.91 30.54
CA LEU A 218 15.21 -7.73 31.62
C LEU A 218 16.23 -8.76 32.16
N GLN A 219 17.18 -9.21 31.35
CA GLN A 219 18.21 -10.16 31.81
C GLN A 219 19.29 -9.47 32.66
N GLY A 220 19.61 -8.20 32.37
CA GLY A 220 20.67 -7.47 33.08
C GLY A 220 21.98 -8.25 33.15
N GLU A 221 22.50 -8.46 34.35
CA GLU A 221 23.76 -9.19 34.60
C GLU A 221 23.70 -10.67 34.17
N HIS A 222 22.52 -11.28 34.11
CA HIS A 222 22.36 -12.68 33.70
C HIS A 222 22.42 -12.88 32.18
N LEU A 223 22.47 -11.81 31.38
CA LEU A 223 22.41 -11.89 29.93
C LEU A 223 23.46 -12.84 29.33
N ALA A 224 24.71 -12.75 29.81
CA ALA A 224 25.79 -13.58 29.30
C ALA A 224 25.55 -15.08 29.57
N ALA A 225 24.94 -15.42 30.71
CA ALA A 225 24.55 -16.78 31.04
C ALA A 225 23.35 -17.25 30.21
N GLU A 226 22.34 -16.40 30.04
CA GLU A 226 21.13 -16.68 29.26
C GLU A 226 21.40 -16.90 27.77
N LEU A 227 22.44 -16.26 27.23
CA LEU A 227 22.90 -16.47 25.85
C LEU A 227 24.14 -17.36 25.75
N ALA A 228 24.61 -17.94 26.86
CA ALA A 228 25.73 -18.87 26.82
C ALA A 228 25.38 -20.07 25.93
N HIS A 229 26.31 -20.38 25.02
CA HIS A 229 26.19 -21.44 24.00
C HIS A 229 25.07 -21.24 22.96
N CYS A 230 24.39 -20.09 22.95
CA CYS A 230 23.50 -19.73 21.85
C CYS A 230 24.32 -19.09 20.73
N ARG A 231 24.17 -19.59 19.49
CA ARG A 231 24.80 -19.01 18.29
C ARG A 231 23.78 -18.22 17.48
N LEU A 232 22.52 -18.65 17.52
CA LEU A 232 21.44 -18.06 16.75
C LEU A 232 20.15 -17.96 17.56
N VAL A 233 19.59 -16.76 17.63
CA VAL A 233 18.29 -16.46 18.23
C VAL A 233 17.29 -16.13 17.12
N LEU A 234 16.11 -16.74 17.18
CA LEU A 234 14.96 -16.40 16.35
C LEU A 234 13.98 -15.55 17.17
N VAL A 235 13.62 -14.37 16.69
CA VAL A 235 12.50 -13.59 17.23
C VAL A 235 11.30 -13.82 16.31
N VAL A 236 10.20 -14.27 16.90
CA VAL A 236 8.91 -14.46 16.22
C VAL A 236 7.92 -13.50 16.87
N ASP A 237 7.56 -12.45 16.14
CA ASP A 237 6.53 -11.50 16.55
C ASP A 237 5.23 -11.75 15.79
N VAL A 238 4.17 -12.15 16.48
CA VAL A 238 2.85 -12.40 15.88
C VAL A 238 1.83 -11.50 16.56
N GLY A 239 1.54 -10.39 15.90
CA GLY A 239 0.58 -9.40 16.35
C GLY A 239 -0.85 -9.67 15.87
N GLY A 240 -1.67 -8.62 15.89
CA GLY A 240 -3.03 -8.66 15.36
C GLY A 240 -3.07 -8.81 13.83
N GLY A 241 -2.21 -8.08 13.10
CA GLY A 241 -2.27 -8.05 11.63
C GLY A 241 -1.04 -8.55 10.89
N THR A 242 0.09 -8.75 11.59
CA THR A 242 1.37 -9.10 10.97
C THR A 242 2.10 -10.20 11.73
N THR A 243 2.91 -10.95 10.99
CA THR A 243 3.93 -11.86 11.52
C THR A 243 5.28 -11.37 11.05
N ASP A 244 6.17 -11.04 11.97
CA ASP A 244 7.51 -10.55 11.69
C ASP A 244 8.56 -11.53 12.26
N LEU A 245 9.51 -11.93 11.41
CA LEU A 245 10.55 -12.90 11.74
C LEU A 245 11.92 -12.21 11.68
N THR A 246 12.75 -12.42 12.70
CA THR A 246 14.13 -11.88 12.74
C THR A 246 15.12 -12.91 13.25
N LEU A 247 16.27 -13.02 12.60
CA LEU A 247 17.41 -13.81 13.09
C LEU A 247 18.49 -12.90 13.65
N ILE A 248 18.98 -13.25 14.83
CA ILE A 248 20.06 -12.55 15.52
C ILE A 248 21.17 -13.55 15.83
N ARG A 249 22.35 -13.30 15.27
CA ARG A 249 23.56 -14.04 15.60
C ARG A 249 24.12 -13.53 16.91
N VAL A 250 24.52 -14.47 17.76
CA VAL A 250 25.14 -14.23 19.06
C VAL A 250 26.60 -14.64 18.94
N GLN A 251 27.50 -13.70 19.24
CA GLN A 251 28.93 -13.96 19.36
C GLN A 251 29.36 -13.72 20.81
N PRO A 252 30.23 -14.57 21.38
CA PRO A 252 30.79 -14.33 22.71
C PRO A 252 31.46 -12.95 22.78
N GLY A 253 31.29 -12.24 23.89
CA GLY A 253 31.98 -10.98 24.15
C GLY A 253 33.46 -11.20 24.49
N ASP A 254 34.29 -10.19 24.27
CA ASP A 254 35.71 -10.23 24.62
C ASP A 254 35.89 -10.27 26.15
N ALA A 255 36.81 -11.12 26.62
CA ALA A 255 37.23 -11.20 28.03
C ALA A 255 36.09 -11.30 29.09
N GLY A 256 34.95 -11.91 28.74
CA GLY A 256 33.80 -12.06 29.64
C GLY A 256 32.81 -10.88 29.61
N GLY A 257 32.96 -9.96 28.66
CA GLY A 257 31.99 -8.89 28.38
C GLY A 257 30.67 -9.39 27.77
N PRO A 258 29.69 -8.49 27.60
CA PRO A 258 28.38 -8.84 27.04
C PRO A 258 28.49 -9.40 25.61
N PRO A 259 27.59 -10.30 25.19
CA PRO A 259 27.63 -10.88 23.86
C PRO A 259 27.44 -9.82 22.77
N VAL A 260 28.13 -10.00 21.65
CA VAL A 260 27.92 -9.19 20.44
C VAL A 260 26.73 -9.75 19.69
N LEU A 261 25.71 -8.92 19.51
CA LEU A 261 24.45 -9.28 18.87
C LEU A 261 24.41 -8.67 17.48
N THR A 262 24.24 -9.48 16.46
CA THR A 262 24.18 -9.02 15.07
C THR A 262 22.90 -9.52 14.42
N ARG A 263 22.01 -8.61 14.02
CA ARG A 263 20.84 -8.97 13.22
C ARG A 263 21.31 -9.47 11.86
N THR A 264 21.03 -10.72 11.55
CA THR A 264 21.43 -11.34 10.28
C THR A 264 20.29 -11.37 9.28
N ALA A 265 19.02 -11.51 9.66
CA ALA A 265 17.95 -11.58 8.67
C ALA A 265 16.62 -11.03 9.20
N VAL A 266 15.78 -10.59 8.27
CA VAL A 266 14.42 -10.10 8.48
C VAL A 266 13.52 -10.76 7.43
N GLY A 267 12.37 -11.28 7.86
CA GLY A 267 11.39 -11.94 6.98
C GLY A 267 10.65 -10.99 6.04
N GLU A 268 9.89 -11.56 5.11
CA GLU A 268 8.99 -10.83 4.22
C GLU A 268 7.74 -10.29 4.98
N HIS A 269 6.96 -9.42 4.33
CA HIS A 269 5.72 -8.89 4.91
C HIS A 269 4.59 -9.90 4.88
N LEU A 270 4.36 -10.53 6.03
CA LEU A 270 3.28 -11.47 6.22
C LEU A 270 2.11 -10.75 6.91
N MET A 271 1.08 -10.37 6.14
CA MET A 271 -0.20 -9.86 6.66
C MET A 271 -1.03 -11.00 7.28
N LEU A 272 -0.46 -11.63 8.30
CA LEU A 272 -0.96 -12.83 8.94
C LEU A 272 -0.82 -12.67 10.46
N GLY A 273 -1.92 -12.73 11.19
CA GLY A 273 -1.95 -12.58 12.63
C GLY A 273 -3.30 -12.93 13.24
N GLY A 274 -3.58 -12.37 14.42
CA GLY A 274 -4.83 -12.59 15.15
C GLY A 274 -6.11 -12.26 14.36
N ASP A 275 -6.08 -11.24 13.49
CA ASP A 275 -7.20 -10.80 12.66
C ASP A 275 -7.62 -11.89 11.65
N ASN A 276 -6.65 -12.64 11.13
CA ASN A 276 -6.90 -13.77 10.21
C ASN A 276 -7.55 -14.94 10.94
N MET A 277 -7.14 -15.19 12.19
CA MET A 277 -7.73 -16.22 13.04
C MET A 277 -9.21 -15.90 13.34
N ASP A 278 -9.50 -14.62 13.62
CA ASP A 278 -10.87 -14.14 13.84
C ASP A 278 -11.74 -14.31 12.59
N LEU A 279 -11.18 -14.02 11.42
CA LEU A 279 -11.81 -14.22 10.12
C LEU A 279 -12.11 -15.71 9.85
N ALA A 280 -11.15 -16.61 10.13
CA ALA A 280 -11.32 -18.04 9.94
C ALA A 280 -12.47 -18.60 10.79
N LEU A 281 -12.54 -18.18 12.05
CA LEU A 281 -13.63 -18.54 12.95
C LEU A 281 -14.98 -17.98 12.46
N ALA A 282 -15.01 -16.73 11.99
CA ALA A 282 -16.22 -16.13 11.43
C ALA A 282 -16.73 -16.89 10.21
N HIS A 283 -15.86 -17.28 9.27
CA HIS A 283 -16.26 -18.12 8.13
C HIS A 283 -16.79 -19.49 8.56
N ARG A 284 -16.19 -20.12 9.57
CA ARG A 284 -16.68 -21.41 10.09
C ARG A 284 -18.07 -21.29 10.73
N LEU A 285 -18.32 -20.19 11.45
CA LEU A 285 -19.61 -19.96 12.12
C LEU A 285 -20.69 -19.39 11.22
N GLU A 286 -20.32 -18.70 10.14
CA GLU A 286 -21.22 -18.01 9.22
C GLU A 286 -22.44 -18.83 8.78
N PRO A 287 -22.33 -20.12 8.39
CA PRO A 287 -23.49 -20.94 7.99
C PRO A 287 -24.59 -21.07 9.05
N GLN A 288 -24.27 -20.88 10.34
CA GLN A 288 -25.25 -20.91 11.43
C GLN A 288 -26.04 -19.60 11.53
N PHE A 289 -25.52 -18.52 10.97
CA PHE A 289 -26.10 -17.18 11.02
C PHE A 289 -26.76 -16.76 9.70
N ALA A 290 -26.26 -17.25 8.56
CA ALA A 290 -26.83 -17.00 7.25
C ALA A 290 -28.04 -17.91 6.95
N PRO A 291 -28.89 -17.55 5.98
CA PRO A 291 -29.82 -18.49 5.35
C PRO A 291 -29.05 -19.63 4.64
N PRO A 292 -29.65 -20.84 4.51
CA PRO A 292 -29.00 -21.95 3.81
C PRO A 292 -28.61 -21.57 2.37
N GLY A 293 -27.33 -21.75 2.02
CA GLY A 293 -26.81 -21.43 0.68
C GLY A 293 -26.49 -19.95 0.43
N GLU A 294 -26.61 -19.09 1.45
CA GLU A 294 -26.28 -17.67 1.36
C GLU A 294 -25.14 -17.28 2.30
N ARG A 295 -24.54 -16.12 2.04
CA ARG A 295 -23.53 -15.49 2.90
C ARG A 295 -24.12 -14.29 3.64
N LEU A 296 -23.59 -13.98 4.83
CA LEU A 296 -23.93 -12.76 5.56
C LEU A 296 -23.49 -11.52 4.76
N PRO A 297 -24.29 -10.44 4.73
CA PRO A 297 -23.87 -9.15 4.21
C PRO A 297 -22.58 -8.65 4.90
N ALA A 298 -21.76 -7.86 4.19
CA ALA A 298 -20.43 -7.43 4.67
C ALA A 298 -20.46 -6.84 6.09
N ALA A 299 -21.40 -5.93 6.38
CA ALA A 299 -21.54 -5.32 7.71
C ALA A 299 -21.86 -6.35 8.82
N ARG A 300 -22.73 -7.34 8.55
CA ARG A 300 -23.06 -8.39 9.52
C ARG A 300 -21.92 -9.39 9.68
N PHE A 301 -21.19 -9.68 8.62
CA PHE A 301 -20.01 -10.52 8.70
C PHE A 301 -18.89 -9.84 9.50
N ALA A 302 -18.68 -8.53 9.33
CA ALA A 302 -17.76 -7.75 10.17
C ALA A 302 -18.14 -7.82 11.66
N GLN A 303 -19.44 -7.78 11.97
CA GLN A 303 -19.94 -8.01 13.33
C GLN A 303 -19.59 -9.41 13.85
N LEU A 304 -19.77 -10.44 13.03
CA LEU A 304 -19.40 -11.81 13.39
C LEU A 304 -17.90 -11.92 13.67
N VAL A 305 -17.04 -11.32 12.85
CA VAL A 305 -15.58 -11.29 13.06
C VAL A 305 -15.24 -10.69 14.43
N GLN A 306 -15.83 -9.56 14.81
CA GLN A 306 -15.58 -8.95 16.12
C GLN A 306 -16.06 -9.83 17.30
N ARG A 307 -17.18 -10.53 17.13
CA ARG A 307 -17.65 -11.50 18.13
C ARG A 307 -16.74 -12.73 18.23
N CYS A 308 -16.26 -13.23 17.09
CA CYS A 308 -15.28 -14.32 17.02
C CYS A 308 -13.96 -13.94 17.68
N ARG A 309 -13.50 -12.69 17.55
CA ARG A 309 -12.32 -12.19 18.27
C ARG A 309 -12.48 -12.34 19.77
N THR A 310 -13.57 -11.83 20.31
CA THR A 310 -13.86 -11.91 21.75
C THR A 310 -13.93 -13.37 22.22
N ALA A 311 -14.59 -14.23 21.45
CA ALA A 311 -14.70 -15.66 21.77
C ALA A 311 -13.36 -16.39 21.68
N LYS A 312 -12.52 -16.10 20.67
CA LYS A 312 -11.16 -16.64 20.51
C LYS A 312 -10.30 -16.32 21.71
N GLU A 313 -10.26 -15.04 22.10
CA GLU A 313 -9.47 -14.57 23.25
C GLU A 313 -9.90 -15.28 24.55
N GLN A 314 -11.21 -15.52 24.76
CA GLN A 314 -11.71 -16.28 25.91
C GLN A 314 -11.39 -17.79 25.85
N LEU A 315 -11.60 -18.42 24.69
CA LEU A 315 -11.45 -19.88 24.50
C LEU A 315 -9.99 -20.34 24.41
N LEU A 316 -9.05 -19.42 24.20
CA LEU A 316 -7.61 -19.70 24.19
C LEU A 316 -6.88 -19.18 25.45
N ALA A 317 -7.60 -18.59 26.41
CA ALA A 317 -7.05 -18.20 27.70
C ALA A 317 -6.59 -19.42 28.53
N SER A 318 -5.78 -19.16 29.57
CA SER A 318 -5.30 -20.20 30.50
C SER A 318 -6.46 -20.94 31.19
N GLU A 319 -7.44 -20.20 31.68
CA GLU A 319 -8.68 -20.71 32.29
C GLU A 319 -9.86 -20.63 31.32
N ALA A 320 -9.64 -21.07 30.07
CA ALA A 320 -10.66 -21.03 29.04
C ALA A 320 -11.88 -21.93 29.36
N PRO A 321 -13.12 -21.44 29.18
CA PRO A 321 -14.31 -22.27 29.27
C PRO A 321 -14.37 -23.31 28.15
N GLU A 322 -15.22 -24.33 28.29
CA GLU A 322 -15.44 -25.35 27.25
C GLU A 322 -16.12 -24.78 25.99
N SER A 323 -16.94 -23.73 26.14
CA SER A 323 -17.61 -23.06 25.03
C SER A 323 -18.03 -21.64 25.39
N VAL A 324 -18.25 -20.81 24.35
CA VAL A 324 -18.75 -19.43 24.47
C VAL A 324 -19.91 -19.23 23.49
N ALA A 325 -20.92 -18.47 23.90
CA ALA A 325 -22.02 -18.07 23.03
C ALA A 325 -21.61 -16.87 22.15
N VAL A 326 -21.77 -17.02 20.84
CA VAL A 326 -21.57 -15.96 19.84
C VAL A 326 -22.94 -15.49 19.37
N THR A 327 -23.29 -14.24 19.64
CA THR A 327 -24.62 -13.68 19.32
C THR A 327 -24.54 -12.56 18.30
N LEU A 328 -25.38 -12.65 17.27
CA LEU A 328 -25.65 -11.57 16.31
C LEU A 328 -27.08 -11.06 16.51
N LEU A 329 -27.21 -9.77 16.80
CA LEU A 329 -28.51 -9.11 16.90
C LEU A 329 -29.16 -8.99 15.52
N GLY A 330 -30.50 -9.04 15.48
CA GLY A 330 -31.28 -8.82 14.26
C GLY A 330 -31.08 -7.40 13.70
N GLY A 331 -31.23 -7.21 12.39
CA GLY A 331 -31.19 -5.88 11.75
C GLY A 331 -32.56 -5.20 11.71
N GLY A 332 -32.58 -3.86 11.67
CA GLY A 332 -33.78 -3.05 11.41
C GLY A 332 -34.79 -2.99 12.58
N SER A 333 -36.02 -2.53 12.32
CA SER A 333 -37.09 -2.30 13.31
C SER A 333 -37.61 -3.56 14.03
N LYS A 334 -37.01 -4.73 13.78
CA LYS A 334 -37.31 -6.02 14.42
C LYS A 334 -36.07 -6.62 15.13
N LEU A 335 -35.29 -5.78 15.82
CA LEU A 335 -34.04 -6.13 16.51
C LEU A 335 -34.11 -7.40 17.38
N LEU A 336 -35.20 -7.58 18.14
CA LEU A 336 -35.35 -8.70 19.08
C LEU A 336 -35.82 -10.00 18.41
N ALA A 337 -36.55 -9.92 17.29
CA ALA A 337 -37.18 -11.09 16.66
C ALA A 337 -36.21 -11.91 15.78
N GLN A 338 -35.02 -11.39 15.48
CA GLN A 338 -34.03 -12.04 14.59
C GLN A 338 -32.64 -12.19 15.23
N THR A 339 -32.57 -12.18 16.56
CA THR A 339 -31.31 -12.50 17.26
C THR A 339 -31.00 -13.97 17.04
N ARG A 340 -29.80 -14.26 16.54
CA ARG A 340 -29.28 -15.63 16.39
C ARG A 340 -28.06 -15.80 17.29
N THR A 341 -27.95 -16.95 17.91
CA THR A 341 -26.82 -17.33 18.75
C THR A 341 -26.30 -18.68 18.29
N ALA A 342 -24.98 -18.78 18.15
CA ALA A 342 -24.25 -20.02 17.91
C ALA A 342 -23.34 -20.29 19.11
N THR A 343 -23.11 -21.57 19.41
CA THR A 343 -22.12 -21.98 20.41
C THR A 343 -20.81 -22.27 19.71
N LEU A 344 -19.72 -21.63 20.13
CA LEU A 344 -18.36 -21.93 19.67
C LEU A 344 -17.63 -22.69 20.77
N ARG A 345 -17.14 -23.89 20.48
CA ARG A 345 -16.45 -24.73 21.45
C ARG A 345 -14.94 -24.57 21.41
N ARG A 346 -14.30 -24.86 22.54
CA ARG A 346 -12.84 -24.75 22.68
C ARG A 346 -12.07 -25.67 21.74
N ASP A 347 -12.53 -26.91 21.55
CA ASP A 347 -11.95 -27.88 20.62
C ASP A 347 -12.02 -27.40 19.16
N GLU A 348 -13.16 -26.82 18.75
CA GLU A 348 -13.33 -26.22 17.42
C GLU A 348 -12.38 -25.05 17.17
N VAL A 349 -12.18 -24.19 18.19
CA VAL A 349 -11.20 -23.09 18.10
C VAL A 349 -9.77 -23.63 18.01
N ARG A 350 -9.43 -24.67 18.78
CA ARG A 350 -8.09 -25.28 18.69
C ARG A 350 -7.85 -25.89 17.32
N GLU A 351 -8.82 -26.59 16.75
CA GLU A 351 -8.74 -27.12 15.39
C GLU A 351 -8.57 -26.00 14.35
N ALA A 352 -9.45 -25.01 14.36
CA ALA A 352 -9.44 -23.95 13.34
C ALA A 352 -8.21 -23.03 13.46
N VAL A 353 -7.78 -22.71 14.69
CA VAL A 353 -6.72 -21.72 14.95
C VAL A 353 -5.35 -22.38 15.09
N VAL A 354 -5.21 -23.40 15.95
CA VAL A 354 -3.90 -24.02 16.20
C VAL A 354 -3.49 -24.90 15.02
N GLU A 355 -4.36 -25.80 14.55
CA GLU A 355 -4.02 -26.63 13.39
C GLU A 355 -4.03 -25.83 12.08
N GLY A 356 -4.91 -24.83 11.97
CA GLY A 356 -5.00 -24.00 10.76
C GLY A 356 -3.81 -23.07 10.54
N PHE A 357 -3.34 -22.40 11.60
CA PHE A 357 -2.29 -21.37 11.50
C PHE A 357 -0.91 -21.85 11.96
N MET A 358 -0.86 -22.90 12.80
CA MET A 358 0.39 -23.53 13.25
C MET A 358 0.37 -25.05 12.99
N PRO A 359 0.07 -25.51 11.75
CA PRO A 359 0.09 -26.94 11.45
C PRO A 359 1.50 -27.51 11.63
N LEU A 360 1.57 -28.78 11.98
CA LEU A 360 2.85 -29.49 11.92
C LEU A 360 3.33 -29.56 10.47
N ALA A 361 4.54 -29.09 10.21
CA ALA A 361 5.12 -28.97 8.88
C ALA A 361 6.57 -29.45 8.87
N GLY A 362 7.03 -30.02 7.75
CA GLY A 362 8.44 -30.28 7.49
C GLY A 362 9.20 -28.98 7.18
N LEU A 363 10.52 -28.97 7.39
CA LEU A 363 11.37 -27.80 7.11
C LEU A 363 11.40 -27.43 5.60
N GLN A 364 11.00 -28.36 4.73
CA GLN A 364 10.90 -28.18 3.28
C GLN A 364 9.46 -27.90 2.81
N ASP A 365 8.49 -27.85 3.72
CA ASP A 365 7.09 -27.57 3.38
C ASP A 365 6.91 -26.06 3.18
N LEU A 366 7.11 -25.62 1.94
CA LEU A 366 6.99 -24.20 1.58
C LEU A 366 5.53 -23.75 1.48
N PRO A 367 5.24 -22.46 1.71
CA PRO A 367 3.90 -21.90 1.56
C PRO A 367 3.29 -22.18 0.18
N THR A 368 2.03 -22.57 0.18
CA THR A 368 1.31 -22.86 -1.07
C THR A 368 0.85 -21.58 -1.78
N ARG A 369 1.05 -21.51 -3.10
CA ARG A 369 0.54 -20.41 -3.95
C ARG A 369 -0.92 -20.58 -4.38
N ARG A 370 -1.55 -21.71 -4.04
CA ARG A 370 -2.98 -21.94 -4.33
C ARG A 370 -3.79 -21.02 -3.42
N GLN A 371 -4.64 -20.20 -4.03
CA GLN A 371 -5.43 -19.19 -3.33
C GLN A 371 -6.30 -19.84 -2.24
N GLY A 372 -5.94 -19.64 -0.97
CA GLY A 372 -6.74 -20.05 0.17
C GLY A 372 -8.01 -19.23 0.33
N ALA A 373 -8.97 -19.77 1.08
CA ALA A 373 -10.32 -19.22 1.29
C ALA A 373 -10.39 -18.00 2.24
N LEU A 374 -9.29 -17.65 2.92
CA LEU A 374 -9.26 -16.57 3.90
C LEU A 374 -8.94 -15.23 3.25
N ARG A 375 -9.94 -14.64 2.57
CA ARG A 375 -9.88 -13.24 2.11
C ARG A 375 -10.69 -12.35 3.05
N GLY A 376 -10.05 -11.27 3.52
CA GLY A 376 -10.65 -10.33 4.47
C GLY A 376 -11.58 -9.31 3.81
N LEU A 377 -12.06 -8.37 4.62
CA LEU A 377 -12.81 -7.18 4.22
C LEU A 377 -11.88 -6.20 3.47
N GLY A 378 -11.35 -6.59 2.30
CA GLY A 378 -10.52 -5.75 1.43
C GLY A 378 -9.00 -5.74 1.70
N LEU A 379 -8.49 -6.50 2.69
CA LEU A 379 -7.04 -6.66 2.93
C LEU A 379 -6.46 -7.90 2.21
N PRO A 380 -5.24 -7.83 1.63
CA PRO A 380 -4.64 -8.90 0.84
C PRO A 380 -3.94 -9.93 1.74
N TYR A 381 -4.72 -10.81 2.36
CA TYR A 381 -4.14 -11.85 3.21
C TYR A 381 -3.38 -12.92 2.40
N PRO A 382 -2.30 -13.50 2.97
CA PRO A 382 -1.57 -14.58 2.33
C PRO A 382 -2.48 -15.75 1.96
N ALA A 383 -2.22 -16.36 0.81
CA ALA A 383 -2.97 -17.52 0.34
C ALA A 383 -2.84 -18.72 1.29
N ASP A 384 -1.66 -18.89 1.90
CA ASP A 384 -1.39 -19.91 2.91
C ASP A 384 -1.36 -19.27 4.30
N ALA A 385 -2.25 -19.71 5.18
CA ALA A 385 -2.36 -19.22 6.56
C ALA A 385 -1.40 -19.92 7.55
N ALA A 386 -0.65 -20.94 7.11
CA ALA A 386 0.25 -21.69 7.96
C ALA A 386 1.54 -20.91 8.25
N ILE A 387 1.59 -20.22 9.39
CA ILE A 387 2.79 -19.49 9.88
C ILE A 387 4.00 -20.42 9.95
N THR A 388 3.82 -21.70 10.28
CA THR A 388 4.89 -22.70 10.33
C THR A 388 5.56 -22.93 8.97
N ARG A 389 4.82 -22.89 7.85
CA ARG A 389 5.41 -23.03 6.50
C ARG A 389 6.18 -21.78 6.09
N HIS A 390 5.65 -20.60 6.40
CA HIS A 390 6.37 -19.34 6.18
C HIS A 390 7.67 -19.28 7.01
N LEU A 391 7.61 -19.75 8.26
CA LEU A 391 8.79 -19.88 9.11
C LEU A 391 9.82 -20.88 8.54
N ALA A 392 9.37 -22.02 8.04
CA ALA A 392 10.24 -23.00 7.38
C ALA A 392 10.97 -22.39 6.18
N GLN A 393 10.24 -21.67 5.31
CA GLN A 393 10.82 -20.93 4.19
C GLN A 393 11.85 -19.90 4.66
N PHE A 394 11.52 -19.09 5.67
CA PHE A 394 12.42 -18.08 6.23
C PHE A 394 13.72 -18.70 6.76
N LEU A 395 13.63 -19.80 7.52
CA LEU A 395 14.80 -20.50 8.04
C LEU A 395 15.63 -21.13 6.92
N ALA A 396 14.99 -21.76 5.93
CA ALA A 396 15.69 -22.33 4.78
C ALA A 396 16.50 -21.28 4.00
N GLN A 397 15.96 -20.07 3.86
CA GLN A 397 16.59 -18.96 3.15
C GLN A 397 17.72 -18.27 3.94
N HIS A 398 17.56 -18.13 5.26
CA HIS A 398 18.39 -17.21 6.05
C HIS A 398 19.26 -17.85 7.13
N ALA A 399 18.93 -19.06 7.58
CA ALA A 399 19.64 -19.71 8.67
C ALA A 399 20.94 -20.41 8.23
N ALA A 400 21.19 -20.55 6.92
CA ALA A 400 22.38 -21.20 6.35
C ALA A 400 22.67 -22.61 6.92
N GLY A 401 21.61 -23.35 7.26
CA GLY A 401 21.69 -24.69 7.86
C GLY A 401 21.81 -24.72 9.39
N ASP A 402 22.09 -23.60 10.05
CA ASP A 402 22.11 -23.49 11.51
C ASP A 402 20.71 -23.17 12.03
N LEU A 403 19.93 -24.17 12.47
CA LEU A 403 18.64 -23.91 13.11
C LEU A 403 18.81 -23.13 14.42
N PRO A 404 17.85 -22.26 14.80
CA PRO A 404 17.96 -21.43 16.01
C PRO A 404 18.19 -22.26 17.28
N ASP A 405 19.06 -21.79 18.15
CA ASP A 405 19.32 -22.37 19.47
C ASP A 405 18.32 -21.86 20.51
N ALA A 406 17.85 -20.63 20.32
CA ALA A 406 16.87 -19.98 21.17
C ALA A 406 15.78 -19.27 20.35
N VAL A 407 14.61 -19.12 20.94
CA VAL A 407 13.49 -18.39 20.35
C VAL A 407 12.88 -17.40 21.35
N LEU A 408 12.62 -16.17 20.92
CA LEU A 408 11.78 -15.21 21.62
C LEU A 408 10.43 -15.12 20.91
N LEU A 409 9.34 -15.29 21.66
CA LEU A 409 7.98 -15.12 21.16
C LEU A 409 7.42 -13.78 21.65
N ASN A 410 6.90 -12.96 20.72
CA ASN A 410 6.31 -11.65 21.02
C ASN A 410 4.96 -11.47 20.28
N GLY A 411 4.12 -10.57 20.81
CA GLY A 411 2.82 -10.25 20.23
C GLY A 411 1.66 -10.99 20.90
N GLY A 412 0.50 -10.35 20.91
CA GLY A 412 -0.67 -10.79 21.69
C GLY A 412 -1.23 -12.16 21.29
N VAL A 413 -0.86 -12.72 20.13
CA VAL A 413 -1.24 -14.09 19.75
C VAL A 413 -0.66 -15.12 20.71
N PHE A 414 0.50 -14.86 21.31
CA PHE A 414 1.15 -15.82 22.22
C PHE A 414 0.60 -15.83 23.65
N HIS A 415 -0.41 -15.01 23.98
CA HIS A 415 -1.25 -15.26 25.17
C HIS A 415 -1.95 -16.62 25.08
N ALA A 416 -2.24 -17.08 23.86
CA ALA A 416 -2.71 -18.43 23.61
C ALA A 416 -1.54 -19.42 23.78
N HIS A 417 -1.42 -19.98 24.99
CA HIS A 417 -0.36 -20.92 25.34
C HIS A 417 -0.28 -22.12 24.37
N ALA A 418 -1.41 -22.55 23.82
CA ALA A 418 -1.47 -23.62 22.83
C ALA A 418 -0.70 -23.28 21.53
N LEU A 419 -0.75 -22.02 21.07
CA LEU A 419 -0.01 -21.57 19.88
C LEU A 419 1.49 -21.46 20.18
N ALA A 420 1.85 -20.89 21.33
CA ALA A 420 3.25 -20.81 21.78
C ALA A 420 3.88 -22.20 21.89
N GLN A 421 3.20 -23.14 22.59
CA GLN A 421 3.66 -24.52 22.73
C GLN A 421 3.79 -25.23 21.39
N ARG A 422 2.82 -25.06 20.49
CA ARG A 422 2.86 -25.65 19.14
C ARG A 422 4.08 -25.18 18.35
N LEU A 423 4.34 -23.88 18.34
CA LEU A 423 5.46 -23.30 17.60
C LEU A 423 6.81 -23.75 18.17
N VAL A 424 6.96 -23.76 19.50
CA VAL A 424 8.17 -24.25 20.17
C VAL A 424 8.39 -25.73 19.88
N ALA A 425 7.35 -26.56 19.96
CA ALA A 425 7.43 -27.97 19.64
C ALA A 425 7.83 -28.21 18.17
N GLN A 426 7.31 -27.40 17.24
CA GLN A 426 7.69 -27.47 15.83
C GLN A 426 9.18 -27.15 15.60
N LEU A 427 9.67 -26.08 16.23
CA LEU A 427 11.09 -25.68 16.15
C LEU A 427 12.00 -26.74 16.79
N GLN A 428 11.62 -27.30 17.94
CA GLN A 428 12.35 -28.40 18.58
C GLN A 428 12.39 -29.64 17.69
N ALA A 429 11.26 -29.99 17.04
CA ALA A 429 11.18 -31.12 16.13
C ALA A 429 12.11 -30.94 14.92
N TRP A 430 12.17 -29.74 14.32
CA TRP A 430 13.12 -29.46 13.24
C TRP A 430 14.58 -29.51 13.72
N ARG A 431 14.87 -28.98 14.91
CA ARG A 431 16.23 -28.94 15.48
C ARG A 431 16.74 -30.32 15.87
N GLY A 432 15.85 -31.23 16.27
CA GLY A 432 16.21 -32.55 16.83
C GLY A 432 16.92 -32.47 18.19
N GLN A 433 16.92 -31.30 18.82
CA GLN A 433 17.58 -31.02 20.09
C GLN A 433 16.74 -29.99 20.89
N PRO A 434 16.94 -29.88 22.22
CA PRO A 434 16.24 -28.89 23.02
C PRO A 434 16.41 -27.46 22.48
N LEU A 435 15.33 -26.69 22.48
CA LEU A 435 15.30 -25.27 22.10
C LEU A 435 15.12 -24.44 23.37
N ARG A 436 15.93 -23.38 23.53
CA ARG A 436 15.77 -22.44 24.65
C ARG A 436 14.67 -21.44 24.32
N LEU A 437 13.57 -21.47 25.07
CA LEU A 437 12.54 -20.43 25.00
C LEU A 437 12.98 -19.24 25.87
N LEU A 438 13.21 -18.09 25.24
CA LEU A 438 13.50 -16.84 25.93
C LEU A 438 12.20 -16.28 26.51
N HIS A 439 12.13 -16.17 27.83
CA HIS A 439 10.89 -15.80 28.51
C HIS A 439 10.56 -14.31 28.28
N ASN A 440 9.40 -14.06 27.66
CA ASN A 440 8.79 -12.74 27.54
C ASN A 440 7.58 -12.66 28.50
N PRO A 441 7.68 -11.93 29.63
CA PRO A 441 6.59 -11.86 30.59
C PRO A 441 5.42 -11.01 30.09
N HIS A 442 5.63 -10.13 29.12
CA HIS A 442 4.65 -9.14 28.71
C HIS A 442 4.66 -8.85 27.20
N PRO A 443 4.15 -9.79 26.38
CA PRO A 443 4.13 -9.65 24.92
C PRO A 443 3.28 -8.47 24.41
N ASP A 444 2.43 -7.86 25.24
CA ASP A 444 1.59 -6.70 24.87
C ASP A 444 2.35 -5.37 24.87
N TRP A 445 3.48 -5.26 25.58
CA TRP A 445 4.17 -3.98 25.76
C TRP A 445 5.70 -4.06 25.76
N ALA A 446 6.27 -5.25 25.54
CA ALA A 446 7.71 -5.43 25.35
C ALA A 446 8.26 -4.56 24.21
N VAL A 447 7.50 -4.36 23.13
CA VAL A 447 7.90 -3.51 22.00
C VAL A 447 8.10 -2.05 22.42
N ALA A 448 7.15 -1.46 23.14
CA ALA A 448 7.24 -0.06 23.59
C ALA A 448 8.41 0.14 24.57
N ARG A 449 8.55 -0.75 25.55
CA ARG A 449 9.68 -0.74 26.51
C ARG A 449 11.02 -0.89 25.81
N GLY A 450 11.08 -1.83 24.85
CA GLY A 450 12.24 -2.09 24.03
C GLY A 450 12.65 -0.93 23.14
N ALA A 451 11.68 -0.17 22.63
CA ALA A 451 11.93 1.07 21.90
C ALA A 451 12.55 2.16 22.80
N ALA A 452 12.04 2.31 24.03
CA ALA A 452 12.65 3.21 25.01
C ALA A 452 14.07 2.74 25.41
N ALA A 453 14.28 1.43 25.62
CA ALA A 453 15.59 0.84 25.88
C ALA A 453 16.59 1.07 24.74
N HIS A 454 16.12 0.95 23.49
CA HIS A 454 16.93 1.22 22.31
C HIS A 454 17.37 2.69 22.27
N GLY A 455 16.45 3.63 22.46
CA GLY A 455 16.77 5.06 22.52
C GLY A 455 17.76 5.39 23.64
N LEU A 456 17.63 4.73 24.81
CA LEU A 456 18.59 4.87 25.92
C LEU A 456 19.98 4.36 25.55
N ALA A 457 20.07 3.21 24.89
CA ALA A 457 21.34 2.65 24.41
C ALA A 457 22.05 3.62 23.46
N MET A 458 21.31 4.22 22.53
CA MET A 458 21.82 5.20 21.57
C MET A 458 22.28 6.50 22.25
N HIS A 459 21.51 7.00 23.21
CA HIS A 459 21.84 8.22 23.94
C HIS A 459 23.13 8.10 24.75
N VAL A 460 23.29 7.02 25.52
CA VAL A 460 24.49 6.77 26.35
C VAL A 460 25.76 6.73 25.50
N GLN A 461 25.69 6.16 24.29
CA GLN A 461 26.84 6.04 23.39
C GLN A 461 27.21 7.36 22.68
N SER A 462 26.24 8.28 22.54
CA SER A 462 26.46 9.57 21.89
C SER A 462 27.17 10.62 22.78
N ARG A 463 27.33 10.35 24.08
CA ARG A 463 27.99 11.27 25.01
C ARG A 463 29.51 11.32 24.81
N PRO A 464 30.14 12.50 24.73
CA PRO A 464 31.59 12.62 24.70
C PRO A 464 32.19 12.09 26.01
N SER A 465 33.31 11.38 25.89
CA SER A 465 34.01 10.70 27.01
C SER A 465 34.51 11.63 28.12
N GLU A 466 34.54 12.95 27.89
CA GLU A 466 35.01 13.96 28.85
C GLU A 466 33.96 14.35 29.91
N ASP A 467 32.68 14.00 29.73
CA ASP A 467 31.59 14.29 30.68
C ASP A 467 31.31 13.15 31.69
N LEU A 468 32.18 12.13 31.73
CA LEU A 468 32.10 11.05 32.72
C LEU A 468 32.85 11.48 33.99
N PRO A 469 32.19 11.65 35.15
CA PRO A 469 32.86 12.06 36.38
C PRO A 469 33.95 11.03 36.78
N GLU A 470 35.18 11.50 36.98
CA GLU A 470 36.37 10.70 37.33
C GLU A 470 36.29 9.99 38.71
N SER A 471 35.15 10.03 39.41
CA SER A 471 35.06 9.69 40.84
C SER A 471 34.08 8.60 41.24
N GLU A 472 33.55 7.77 40.33
CA GLU A 472 32.82 6.56 40.74
C GLU A 472 33.58 5.30 40.33
N ASP A 473 33.77 4.40 41.31
CA ASP A 473 34.32 3.06 41.12
C ASP A 473 33.76 2.44 39.82
N ALA A 474 34.65 1.96 38.95
CA ALA A 474 34.33 1.29 37.68
C ALA A 474 33.54 -0.03 37.83
N ARG A 475 32.86 -0.24 38.98
CA ARG A 475 32.01 -1.37 39.34
C ARG A 475 30.53 -1.01 39.46
N THR A 476 30.11 0.24 39.27
CA THR A 476 28.71 0.68 39.37
C THR A 476 28.19 1.44 38.14
N VAL A 477 28.79 1.26 36.96
CA VAL A 477 28.16 1.70 35.71
C VAL A 477 26.99 0.74 35.42
N PRO A 478 25.73 1.22 35.32
CA PRO A 478 24.59 0.37 35.00
C PRO A 478 24.87 -0.38 33.70
N ALA A 479 24.61 -1.68 33.67
CA ALA A 479 24.95 -2.55 32.54
C ALA A 479 24.54 -1.89 31.21
N PRO A 480 25.47 -1.70 30.25
CA PRO A 480 25.15 -1.08 28.98
C PRO A 480 24.11 -1.94 28.26
N VAL A 481 22.98 -1.33 27.87
CA VAL A 481 21.98 -2.00 27.03
C VAL A 481 22.70 -2.49 25.77
N PRO A 482 22.81 -3.81 25.53
CA PRO A 482 23.60 -4.32 24.42
C PRO A 482 23.03 -3.84 23.09
N ARG A 483 23.91 -3.36 22.20
CA ARG A 483 23.52 -2.96 20.85
C ARG A 483 23.26 -4.22 20.02
N ILE A 484 22.15 -4.22 19.29
CA ILE A 484 21.93 -5.16 18.20
C ILE A 484 22.50 -4.51 16.93
N GLY A 485 23.72 -4.91 16.56
CA GLY A 485 24.39 -4.47 15.34
C GLY A 485 23.87 -5.20 14.09
N GLY A 486 24.60 -5.04 12.98
CA GLY A 486 24.30 -5.72 11.71
C GLY A 486 23.78 -4.81 10.60
N GLY A 487 23.65 -3.50 10.85
CA GLY A 487 23.36 -2.49 9.83
C GLY A 487 22.12 -2.80 8.99
N SER A 488 22.09 -2.29 7.76
CA SER A 488 21.01 -2.53 6.80
C SER A 488 20.77 -4.05 6.61
N PRO A 489 19.52 -4.54 6.75
CA PRO A 489 19.22 -5.97 6.63
C PRO A 489 19.26 -6.44 5.17
N ARG A 490 19.19 -5.50 4.24
CA ARG A 490 19.14 -5.72 2.79
C ARG A 490 20.29 -4.98 2.12
N SER A 491 20.69 -5.46 0.96
CA SER A 491 21.47 -4.65 0.03
C SER A 491 20.53 -3.91 -0.91
N TYR A 492 20.82 -2.64 -1.20
CA TYR A 492 20.01 -1.78 -2.06
C TYR A 492 20.74 -1.47 -3.36
N TRP A 493 20.03 -1.60 -4.47
CA TRP A 493 20.61 -1.52 -5.80
C TRP A 493 19.78 -0.61 -6.69
N LEU A 494 20.47 0.22 -7.45
CA LEU A 494 19.88 0.96 -8.55
C LEU A 494 19.97 0.10 -9.81
N VAL A 495 18.82 -0.22 -10.39
CA VAL A 495 18.75 -0.95 -11.66
C VAL A 495 19.31 -0.06 -12.77
N LEU A 496 20.28 -0.57 -13.51
CA LEU A 496 20.88 0.14 -14.64
C LEU A 496 20.08 -0.16 -15.92
N PRO A 497 20.03 0.79 -16.85
CA PRO A 497 19.44 0.55 -18.16
C PRO A 497 20.17 -0.61 -18.85
N GLU A 498 19.41 -1.61 -19.32
CA GLU A 498 19.97 -2.80 -19.94
C GLU A 498 20.89 -2.49 -21.14
N LYS A 499 21.95 -3.29 -21.30
CA LYS A 499 22.73 -3.39 -22.56
C LYS A 499 22.26 -4.64 -23.31
N ALA A 500 22.06 -4.52 -24.62
CA ALA A 500 21.52 -5.57 -25.49
C ALA A 500 22.14 -6.96 -25.23
N GLY A 501 21.31 -7.94 -24.86
CA GLY A 501 21.71 -9.36 -24.72
C GLY A 501 22.40 -9.74 -23.39
N ALA A 502 22.44 -8.86 -22.39
CA ALA A 502 22.98 -9.15 -21.07
C ALA A 502 21.87 -9.21 -20.00
N ALA A 503 22.07 -10.01 -18.96
CA ALA A 503 21.19 -10.04 -17.78
C ALA A 503 21.02 -8.63 -17.17
N PRO A 504 19.85 -8.30 -16.58
CA PRO A 504 19.62 -7.01 -15.94
C PRO A 504 20.74 -6.74 -14.94
N GLN A 505 21.34 -5.55 -15.01
CA GLN A 505 22.45 -5.17 -14.13
C GLN A 505 22.00 -4.12 -13.15
N GLY A 506 22.50 -4.18 -11.93
CA GLY A 506 22.30 -3.15 -10.93
C GLY A 506 23.64 -2.62 -10.42
N ILE A 507 23.65 -1.37 -9.98
CA ILE A 507 24.72 -0.80 -9.17
C ILE A 507 24.32 -0.80 -7.70
N CYS A 508 25.16 -1.38 -6.85
CA CYS A 508 24.89 -1.39 -5.41
C CYS A 508 25.02 0.03 -4.86
N LEU A 509 23.92 0.55 -4.32
CA LEU A 509 23.87 1.84 -3.63
C LEU A 509 24.34 1.70 -2.19
N LEU A 510 23.77 0.72 -1.47
CA LEU A 510 24.01 0.50 -0.06
C LEU A 510 24.16 -1.00 0.21
N PRO A 511 25.35 -1.50 0.59
CA PRO A 511 25.55 -2.88 0.96
C PRO A 511 24.71 -3.30 2.18
N ARG A 512 24.35 -4.58 2.23
CA ARG A 512 23.86 -5.20 3.46
C ARG A 512 24.93 -5.09 4.55
N GLY A 513 24.52 -4.84 5.79
CA GLY A 513 25.46 -4.62 6.90
C GLY A 513 25.90 -3.17 7.07
N THR A 514 25.59 -2.26 6.13
CA THR A 514 25.94 -0.83 6.27
C THR A 514 25.28 -0.25 7.50
N GLU A 515 26.05 0.36 8.40
CA GLU A 515 25.50 0.97 9.61
C GLU A 515 24.57 2.15 9.30
N GLU A 516 23.56 2.34 10.15
CA GLU A 516 22.65 3.49 10.08
C GLU A 516 23.45 4.80 10.27
N GLY A 517 23.02 5.87 9.60
CA GLY A 517 23.71 7.17 9.56
C GLY A 517 24.93 7.22 8.65
N VAL A 518 25.48 6.08 8.22
CA VAL A 518 26.66 6.05 7.35
C VAL A 518 26.29 6.42 5.91
N ARG A 519 26.76 7.59 5.46
CA ARG A 519 26.59 8.08 4.10
C ARG A 519 27.68 7.51 3.18
N ILE A 520 27.28 6.73 2.19
CA ILE A 520 28.16 6.18 1.18
C ILE A 520 28.02 7.00 -0.11
N VAL A 521 29.09 7.69 -0.51
CA VAL A 521 29.18 8.34 -1.83
C VAL A 521 29.82 7.37 -2.82
N LEU A 522 29.17 7.16 -3.96
CA LEU A 522 29.69 6.33 -5.05
C LEU A 522 30.79 7.07 -5.84
N SER A 523 31.89 7.42 -5.18
CA SER A 523 32.94 8.31 -5.68
C SER A 523 33.62 7.84 -6.97
N GLY A 524 33.70 6.53 -7.21
CA GLY A 524 34.23 5.93 -8.44
C GLY A 524 33.30 6.00 -9.65
N ARG A 525 32.12 6.64 -9.54
CA ARG A 525 31.11 6.71 -10.59
C ARG A 525 30.54 8.12 -10.69
N ARG A 526 30.25 8.56 -11.91
CA ARG A 526 29.60 9.83 -12.18
C ARG A 526 28.41 9.60 -13.10
N PHE A 527 27.35 10.37 -12.88
CA PHE A 527 26.07 10.24 -13.53
C PHE A 527 25.64 11.60 -14.10
N ALA A 528 24.89 11.57 -15.19
CA ALA A 528 24.25 12.78 -15.72
C ALA A 528 22.84 12.91 -15.13
N LEU A 529 22.63 13.90 -14.27
CA LEU A 529 21.32 14.26 -13.75
C LEU A 529 20.64 15.28 -14.65
N ARG A 530 19.37 15.01 -14.97
CA ARG A 530 18.53 15.85 -15.81
C ARG A 530 17.62 16.73 -14.94
N LEU A 531 17.75 18.05 -15.06
CA LEU A 531 16.95 19.04 -14.34
C LEU A 531 15.86 19.64 -15.24
N GLY A 532 14.76 20.10 -14.65
CA GLY A 532 13.58 20.65 -15.36
C GLY A 532 12.76 19.58 -16.09
N GLN A 533 13.05 18.31 -15.81
CA GLN A 533 12.34 17.16 -16.37
C GLN A 533 12.26 16.07 -15.31
N ALA A 534 11.30 15.19 -15.52
CA ALA A 534 11.01 14.11 -14.62
C ALA A 534 12.11 13.04 -14.70
N VAL A 535 12.65 12.62 -13.55
CA VAL A 535 13.70 11.60 -13.42
C VAL A 535 13.20 10.43 -12.58
N ARG A 536 13.63 9.21 -12.96
CA ARG A 536 13.26 7.93 -12.34
C ARG A 536 14.50 7.10 -12.06
N PHE A 537 14.50 6.45 -10.91
CA PHE A 537 15.52 5.52 -10.46
C PHE A 537 14.85 4.24 -9.94
N SER A 538 14.87 3.17 -10.74
CA SER A 538 14.33 1.87 -10.33
C SER A 538 15.26 1.23 -9.30
N LEU A 539 14.69 0.77 -8.20
CA LEU A 539 15.43 0.19 -7.10
C LEU A 539 15.01 -1.26 -6.87
N VAL A 540 15.97 -2.10 -6.54
CA VAL A 540 15.72 -3.45 -6.01
C VAL A 540 16.50 -3.63 -4.72
N ALA A 541 15.94 -4.41 -3.80
CA ALA A 541 16.62 -4.87 -2.61
C ALA A 541 16.87 -6.38 -2.67
N ASN A 542 17.92 -6.85 -2.01
CA ASN A 542 18.13 -8.28 -1.79
C ASN A 542 18.50 -8.56 -0.34
N SER A 543 17.76 -9.47 0.29
CA SER A 543 17.92 -9.91 1.68
C SER A 543 18.75 -11.21 1.81
N LEU A 544 19.01 -11.92 0.71
CA LEU A 544 19.78 -13.16 0.70
C LEU A 544 21.29 -12.87 0.72
N ALA A 545 22.05 -13.82 1.27
CA ALA A 545 23.50 -13.70 1.49
C ALA A 545 24.34 -14.05 0.26
N ALA A 546 23.91 -13.65 -0.95
CA ALA A 546 24.63 -13.98 -2.17
C ALA A 546 25.76 -12.95 -2.43
N ALA A 547 26.97 -13.28 -1.94
CA ALA A 547 28.23 -12.53 -2.05
C ALA A 547 28.22 -11.10 -1.43
N PRO A 548 29.36 -10.62 -0.88
CA PRO A 548 29.44 -9.26 -0.35
C PRO A 548 29.26 -8.24 -1.49
N ALA A 549 28.10 -7.59 -1.47
CA ALA A 549 27.83 -6.41 -2.28
C ALA A 549 28.77 -5.28 -1.83
N GLN A 550 29.43 -4.62 -2.78
CA GLN A 550 30.26 -3.44 -2.49
C GLN A 550 29.60 -2.23 -3.13
N ALA A 551 29.52 -1.11 -2.41
CA ALA A 551 28.96 0.11 -2.94
C ALA A 551 29.66 0.52 -4.26
N GLY A 552 28.87 0.83 -5.28
CA GLY A 552 29.35 1.22 -6.62
C GLY A 552 29.73 0.04 -7.53
N ARG A 553 29.72 -1.19 -7.02
CA ARG A 553 29.87 -2.41 -7.83
C ARG A 553 28.65 -2.59 -8.71
N ILE A 554 28.90 -2.92 -9.97
CA ILE A 554 27.85 -3.35 -10.91
C ILE A 554 27.85 -4.88 -10.93
N ALA A 555 26.68 -5.48 -10.76
CA ALA A 555 26.48 -6.93 -10.81
C ALA A 555 25.22 -7.26 -11.62
N ALA A 556 25.13 -8.50 -12.09
CA ALA A 556 23.87 -9.02 -12.62
C ALA A 556 22.85 -9.15 -11.47
N LEU A 557 21.59 -8.88 -11.78
CA LEU A 557 20.42 -9.03 -10.90
C LEU A 557 19.78 -10.39 -11.17
N ASP A 558 20.58 -11.45 -11.16
CA ASP A 558 20.15 -12.84 -11.32
C ASP A 558 20.06 -13.55 -9.96
N GLY A 559 19.37 -14.70 -9.94
CA GLY A 559 19.12 -15.46 -8.71
C GLY A 559 17.83 -15.06 -7.97
N GLU A 560 17.68 -15.60 -6.75
CA GLU A 560 16.49 -15.39 -5.91
C GLU A 560 16.67 -14.23 -4.91
N GLY A 561 15.58 -13.82 -4.27
CA GLY A 561 15.61 -12.85 -3.16
C GLY A 561 15.61 -11.37 -3.56
N TRP A 562 15.49 -11.07 -4.86
CA TRP A 562 15.28 -9.71 -5.34
C TRP A 562 13.84 -9.27 -5.07
N VAL A 563 13.69 -8.13 -4.40
CA VAL A 563 12.42 -7.46 -4.14
C VAL A 563 12.46 -6.10 -4.81
N GLU A 564 11.50 -5.82 -5.68
CA GLU A 564 11.35 -4.48 -6.24
C GLU A 564 10.90 -3.50 -5.17
N LEU A 565 11.54 -2.35 -5.14
CA LEU A 565 11.17 -1.26 -4.25
C LEU A 565 10.40 -0.19 -5.02
N PRO A 566 9.59 0.64 -4.33
CA PRO A 566 9.07 1.84 -4.94
C PRO A 566 10.24 2.64 -5.54
N ALA A 567 10.13 3.07 -6.79
CA ALA A 567 11.20 3.83 -7.39
C ALA A 567 11.32 5.21 -6.78
N LEU A 568 12.51 5.79 -6.92
CA LEU A 568 12.71 7.20 -6.63
C LEU A 568 12.32 7.97 -7.88
N SER A 569 11.28 8.81 -7.75
CA SER A 569 10.81 9.62 -8.87
C SER A 569 10.51 11.04 -8.41
N THR A 570 11.05 12.01 -9.15
CA THR A 570 10.90 13.42 -8.82
C THR A 570 11.15 14.30 -10.04
N VAL A 571 10.72 15.55 -9.96
CA VAL A 571 11.08 16.60 -10.92
C VAL A 571 11.99 17.57 -10.19
N LEU A 572 13.27 17.56 -10.54
CA LEU A 572 14.25 18.46 -9.93
C LEU A 572 14.24 19.81 -10.65
N PRO A 573 14.20 20.94 -9.93
CA PRO A 573 14.12 22.26 -10.54
C PRO A 573 15.35 22.55 -11.42
N ALA A 574 15.11 23.17 -12.57
CA ALA A 574 16.19 23.69 -13.42
C ALA A 574 16.71 25.05 -12.88
N PRO A 575 17.96 25.41 -13.18
CA PRO A 575 18.50 26.72 -12.84
C PRO A 575 17.67 27.87 -13.45
N GLU A 576 17.59 29.01 -12.75
CA GLU A 576 16.85 30.19 -13.22
C GLU A 576 17.24 30.57 -14.66
N GLY A 577 16.22 30.84 -15.48
CA GLY A 577 16.38 31.20 -16.90
C GLY A 577 16.55 30.03 -17.87
N ARG A 578 16.50 28.76 -17.41
CA ARG A 578 16.51 27.57 -18.28
C ARG A 578 15.36 26.62 -17.95
N ASP A 579 14.62 26.18 -18.97
CA ASP A 579 13.56 25.18 -18.80
C ASP A 579 14.10 23.77 -18.52
N LYS A 580 15.34 23.48 -18.96
CA LYS A 580 16.02 22.19 -18.78
C LYS A 580 17.53 22.38 -18.64
N ALA A 581 18.17 21.52 -17.83
CA ALA A 581 19.63 21.45 -17.72
C ALA A 581 20.09 20.02 -17.48
N GLN A 582 21.39 19.76 -17.69
CA GLN A 582 22.03 18.51 -17.33
C GLN A 582 23.25 18.83 -16.47
N VAL A 583 23.38 18.16 -15.32
CA VAL A 583 24.46 18.35 -14.34
C VAL A 583 25.12 17.00 -14.06
N GLU A 584 26.44 17.00 -13.90
CA GLU A 584 27.19 15.81 -13.51
C GLU A 584 27.11 15.62 -12.00
N VAL A 585 26.71 14.44 -11.55
CA VAL A 585 26.47 14.13 -10.14
C VAL A 585 27.08 12.80 -9.73
N GLN A 586 27.31 12.63 -8.43
CA GLN A 586 27.56 11.36 -7.77
C GLN A 586 26.31 10.97 -6.99
N LEU A 587 26.07 9.66 -6.86
CA LEU A 587 25.01 9.16 -6.00
C LEU A 587 25.56 8.99 -4.58
N GLN A 588 24.81 9.46 -3.60
CA GLN A 588 25.03 9.20 -2.20
C GLN A 588 23.84 8.41 -1.68
N ALA A 589 24.11 7.31 -0.98
CA ALA A 589 23.10 6.52 -0.31
C ALA A 589 23.40 6.43 1.19
N CYS A 590 22.34 6.41 2.00
CA CYS A 590 22.44 6.29 3.44
C CYS A 590 21.25 5.49 3.95
N MET A 591 21.47 4.55 4.87
CA MET A 591 20.38 4.13 5.74
C MET A 591 20.26 5.20 6.83
N THR A 592 19.17 5.95 6.85
CA THR A 592 18.97 7.00 7.86
C THR A 592 18.91 6.40 9.26
N GLU A 593 19.16 7.23 10.27
CA GLU A 593 18.95 6.87 11.69
C GLU A 593 17.47 6.53 11.99
N VAL A 594 16.55 6.91 11.09
CA VAL A 594 15.13 6.55 11.14
C VAL A 594 14.82 5.27 10.35
N GLY A 595 15.83 4.49 9.93
CA GLY A 595 15.64 3.17 9.31
C GLY A 595 15.02 3.21 7.91
N THR A 596 15.24 4.28 7.15
CA THR A 596 14.80 4.42 5.75
C THR A 596 15.98 4.65 4.81
N LEU A 597 15.92 4.11 3.59
CA LEU A 597 16.91 4.39 2.55
C LEU A 597 16.75 5.84 2.07
N GLU A 598 17.80 6.64 2.23
CA GLU A 598 17.91 7.97 1.62
C GLU A 598 18.89 7.90 0.44
N VAL A 599 18.47 8.44 -0.71
CA VAL A 599 19.35 8.57 -1.88
C VAL A 599 19.38 10.03 -2.33
N ARG A 600 20.59 10.56 -2.54
CA ARG A 600 20.83 11.93 -2.98
C ARG A 600 21.70 11.94 -4.23
N CYS A 601 21.45 12.88 -5.13
CA CYS A 601 22.41 13.28 -6.13
C CYS A 601 23.24 14.44 -5.59
N VAL A 602 24.57 14.30 -5.58
CA VAL A 602 25.51 15.35 -5.16
C VAL A 602 26.24 15.84 -6.40
N ALA A 603 26.24 17.15 -6.66
CA ALA A 603 26.94 17.70 -7.81
C ALA A 603 28.45 17.42 -7.75
N ALA A 604 29.04 17.04 -8.90
CA ALA A 604 30.44 16.66 -8.98
C ALA A 604 31.40 17.87 -8.86
N ASP A 605 30.91 19.07 -9.17
CA ASP A 605 31.60 20.36 -9.10
C ASP A 605 31.39 21.09 -7.75
N ASP A 606 30.31 20.78 -7.03
CA ASP A 606 29.97 21.42 -5.76
C ASP A 606 29.24 20.45 -4.82
N ALA A 607 29.91 20.02 -3.74
CA ALA A 607 29.37 19.09 -2.78
C ALA A 607 28.20 19.66 -1.94
N GLN A 608 28.03 20.99 -1.87
CA GLN A 608 26.88 21.61 -1.19
C GLN A 608 25.61 21.56 -2.04
N ARG A 609 25.75 21.48 -3.37
CA ARG A 609 24.63 21.38 -4.29
C ARG A 609 24.18 19.93 -4.42
N GLN A 610 23.15 19.58 -3.66
CA GLN A 610 22.59 18.24 -3.58
C GLN A 610 21.08 18.21 -3.78
N TRP A 611 20.58 17.12 -4.34
CA TRP A 611 19.16 16.88 -4.57
C TRP A 611 18.73 15.57 -3.91
N LEU A 612 17.77 15.65 -3.00
CA LEU A 612 17.13 14.47 -2.41
C LEU A 612 16.21 13.80 -3.44
N LEU A 613 16.28 12.48 -3.52
CA LEU A 613 15.40 11.67 -4.36
C LEU A 613 14.37 10.96 -3.46
N PRO A 614 13.13 11.48 -3.35
CA PRO A 614 12.10 10.84 -2.54
C PRO A 614 11.51 9.59 -3.22
N PHE A 615 11.02 8.65 -2.43
CA PHE A 615 10.19 7.55 -2.90
C PHE A 615 8.84 8.06 -3.41
N SER A 616 8.31 7.45 -4.48
CA SER A 616 6.94 7.71 -4.92
C SER A 616 5.95 7.05 -3.95
N VAL A 617 5.17 7.85 -3.22
CA VAL A 617 4.12 7.37 -2.30
C VAL A 617 2.79 7.15 -3.03
N ARG A 618 2.68 7.57 -4.30
CA ARG A 618 1.49 7.30 -5.13
C ARG A 618 1.63 5.96 -5.81
N GLY A 619 0.68 5.06 -5.51
CA GLY A 619 0.59 3.71 -6.04
C GLY A 619 0.68 3.70 -7.57
N ALA A 620 1.80 3.20 -8.07
CA ALA A 620 1.98 2.79 -9.45
C ALA A 620 2.91 1.58 -9.42
N LEU A 621 2.43 0.48 -9.99
CA LEU A 621 3.01 -0.84 -9.85
C LEU A 621 4.35 -1.00 -10.56
N ALA A 622 5.20 -1.79 -9.91
CA ALA A 622 6.21 -2.64 -10.51
C ALA A 622 5.64 -3.39 -11.73
N ALA A 623 6.28 -3.25 -12.88
CA ALA A 623 5.97 -4.02 -14.08
C ALA A 623 7.19 -4.88 -14.43
N ASP A 624 7.01 -6.20 -14.39
CA ASP A 624 7.97 -7.23 -14.78
C ASP A 624 8.60 -6.92 -16.14
N ALA A 625 9.93 -6.81 -16.15
CA ALA A 625 10.73 -6.74 -17.38
C ALA A 625 11.22 -8.14 -17.76
N GLN A 626 10.41 -8.88 -18.50
CA GLN A 626 10.89 -9.96 -19.36
C GLN A 626 10.56 -9.61 -20.81
N ASP A 627 11.44 -8.86 -21.48
CA ASP A 627 11.53 -8.95 -22.95
C ASP A 627 12.93 -8.54 -23.45
N THR A 628 13.78 -9.54 -23.62
CA THR A 628 15.15 -9.44 -24.12
C THR A 628 15.15 -9.19 -25.63
N GLY A 629 15.25 -7.94 -26.05
CA GLY A 629 15.38 -7.55 -27.47
C GLY A 629 16.26 -6.31 -27.71
N ASP A 630 17.43 -6.52 -28.33
CA ASP A 630 18.39 -5.59 -28.95
C ASP A 630 18.24 -4.06 -28.67
N LEU A 631 18.81 -3.61 -27.53
CA LEU A 631 18.75 -2.23 -27.03
C LEU A 631 19.58 -1.19 -27.81
N SER A 632 20.61 -1.59 -28.56
CA SER A 632 21.41 -0.64 -29.36
C SER A 632 20.65 -0.18 -30.59
N ALA A 633 20.06 -1.13 -31.32
CA ALA A 633 19.18 -0.82 -32.44
C ALA A 633 17.94 -0.02 -32.00
N ARG A 634 17.40 -0.26 -30.79
CA ARG A 634 16.30 0.52 -30.22
C ARG A 634 16.67 1.99 -29.96
N LYS A 635 17.88 2.30 -29.49
CA LYS A 635 18.31 3.71 -29.26
C LYS A 635 18.39 4.51 -30.54
N ASP A 636 18.97 3.95 -31.60
CA ASP A 636 19.08 4.62 -32.89
C ASP A 636 17.70 4.81 -33.54
N ARG A 637 16.84 3.77 -33.46
CA ARG A 637 15.44 3.85 -33.92
C ARG A 637 14.61 4.88 -33.14
N LEU A 638 14.84 5.05 -31.83
CA LEU A 638 14.17 6.08 -31.03
C LEU A 638 14.64 7.49 -31.44
N ALA A 639 15.95 7.69 -31.66
CA ALA A 639 16.48 8.97 -32.12
C ALA A 639 15.86 9.38 -33.47
N ASP A 640 15.78 8.43 -34.41
CA ASP A 640 15.10 8.62 -35.71
C ASP A 640 13.62 8.96 -35.55
N ALA A 641 12.92 8.27 -34.64
CA ALA A 641 11.51 8.54 -34.35
C ALA A 641 11.30 9.94 -33.76
N VAL A 642 12.16 10.38 -32.85
CA VAL A 642 12.13 11.74 -32.29
C VAL A 642 12.45 12.78 -33.37
N ALA A 643 13.36 12.49 -34.29
CA ALA A 643 13.65 13.36 -35.43
C ALA A 643 12.45 13.52 -36.38
N LEU A 644 11.67 12.45 -36.60
CA LEU A 644 10.40 12.54 -37.35
C LEU A 644 9.37 13.42 -36.63
N ILE A 645 9.26 13.30 -35.31
CA ILE A 645 8.38 14.17 -34.49
C ILE A 645 8.86 15.63 -34.54
N GLU A 646 10.17 15.88 -34.47
CA GLU A 646 10.76 17.21 -34.64
C GLU A 646 10.51 17.78 -36.03
N ARG A 647 10.61 16.98 -37.10
CA ARG A 647 10.31 17.46 -38.47
C ARG A 647 8.88 18.01 -38.57
N ILE A 648 7.91 17.34 -37.95
CA ILE A 648 6.49 17.71 -38.06
C ILE A 648 6.11 18.82 -37.06
N PHE A 649 6.54 18.71 -35.80
CA PHE A 649 6.11 19.61 -34.71
C PHE A 649 7.18 20.59 -34.22
N GLY A 650 8.38 20.56 -34.81
CA GLY A 650 9.53 21.41 -34.48
C GLY A 650 9.42 22.83 -34.98
N SER A 651 10.40 23.68 -34.67
CA SER A 651 10.31 25.14 -34.90
C SER A 651 10.35 25.59 -36.37
N GLN A 652 10.79 24.76 -37.31
CA GLN A 652 10.90 25.12 -38.73
C GLN A 652 9.53 25.34 -39.36
N ALA A 653 9.34 26.51 -39.99
CA ALA A 653 8.02 27.07 -40.26
C ALA A 653 7.44 26.79 -41.66
N GLN A 654 8.19 26.20 -42.62
CA GLN A 654 7.77 26.30 -44.04
C GLN A 654 7.95 25.09 -44.98
N GLU A 655 8.28 23.88 -44.53
CA GLU A 655 8.50 22.74 -45.47
C GLU A 655 7.75 21.43 -45.13
N VAL A 656 6.70 21.46 -44.30
CA VAL A 656 5.95 20.24 -43.95
C VAL A 656 4.61 20.21 -44.67
N THR A 657 4.45 19.29 -45.61
CA THR A 657 3.18 19.12 -46.32
C THR A 657 2.10 18.45 -45.45
N ALA A 658 0.82 18.73 -45.69
CA ALA A 658 -0.29 18.04 -45.01
C ALA A 658 -0.28 16.51 -45.23
N LYS A 659 0.36 16.04 -46.31
CA LYS A 659 0.59 14.61 -46.56
C LYS A 659 1.61 14.05 -45.59
N GLU A 660 2.73 14.73 -45.37
CA GLU A 660 3.74 14.31 -44.38
C GLU A 660 3.18 14.24 -42.97
N VAL A 661 2.36 15.22 -42.55
CA VAL A 661 1.71 15.21 -41.22
C VAL A 661 0.85 13.96 -41.05
N ARG A 662 -0.03 13.67 -42.02
CA ARG A 662 -0.91 12.49 -42.00
C ARG A 662 -0.13 11.17 -42.03
N GLN A 663 1.04 11.16 -42.67
CA GLN A 663 1.88 9.98 -42.79
C GLN A 663 2.81 9.76 -41.59
N LEU A 664 2.92 10.71 -40.64
CA LEU A 664 3.81 10.60 -39.49
C LEU A 664 3.65 9.27 -38.74
N ARG A 665 2.40 8.88 -38.45
CA ARG A 665 2.11 7.60 -37.79
C ARG A 665 2.70 6.40 -38.56
N GLN A 666 2.46 6.35 -39.86
CA GLN A 666 2.94 5.26 -40.72
C GLN A 666 4.48 5.28 -40.85
N SER A 667 5.08 6.47 -40.85
CA SER A 667 6.53 6.64 -40.84
C SER A 667 7.15 6.14 -39.54
N LEU A 668 6.51 6.38 -38.39
CA LEU A 668 6.93 5.84 -37.10
C LEU A 668 6.82 4.31 -37.08
N GLU A 669 5.70 3.74 -37.51
CA GLU A 669 5.50 2.27 -37.58
C GLU A 669 6.52 1.59 -38.51
N ARG A 670 6.88 2.21 -39.65
CA ARG A 670 7.94 1.68 -40.54
C ARG A 670 9.33 1.66 -39.89
N ARG A 671 9.61 2.57 -38.95
CA ARG A 671 10.92 2.67 -38.27
C ARG A 671 10.98 1.83 -37.00
N LEU A 672 9.88 1.80 -36.24
CA LEU A 672 9.81 1.20 -34.91
C LEU A 672 9.21 -0.20 -34.92
N GLY A 673 8.54 -0.61 -36.00
CA GLY A 673 7.71 -1.81 -36.05
C GLY A 673 6.24 -1.52 -35.74
N PRO A 674 5.38 -2.56 -35.69
CA PRO A 674 3.97 -2.43 -35.36
C PRO A 674 3.78 -1.71 -34.03
N ARG A 675 2.83 -0.77 -33.99
CA ARG A 675 2.60 0.07 -32.80
C ARG A 675 2.04 -0.71 -31.60
N GLU A 676 1.48 -1.88 -31.86
CA GLU A 676 1.02 -2.82 -30.83
C GLU A 676 2.21 -3.39 -30.04
N ASP A 677 3.41 -3.42 -30.64
CA ASP A 677 4.63 -3.98 -30.05
C ASP A 677 5.55 -2.91 -29.45
N TRP A 678 5.13 -1.63 -29.46
CA TRP A 678 5.92 -0.56 -28.85
C TRP A 678 5.86 -0.69 -27.34
N ASP A 679 7.00 -1.02 -26.71
CA ASP A 679 7.12 -1.16 -25.27
C ASP A 679 6.84 0.16 -24.51
N LEU A 680 6.56 0.04 -23.21
CA LEU A 680 6.21 1.17 -22.35
C LEU A 680 7.29 2.28 -22.32
N PRO A 681 8.61 1.98 -22.20
CA PRO A 681 9.65 3.01 -22.28
C PRO A 681 9.66 3.78 -23.59
N LEU A 682 9.54 3.09 -24.74
CA LEU A 682 9.46 3.73 -26.06
C LEU A 682 8.23 4.63 -26.15
N LEU A 683 7.08 4.15 -25.71
CA LEU A 683 5.83 4.94 -25.72
C LEU A 683 5.99 6.22 -24.90
N ARG A 684 6.53 6.16 -23.68
CA ARG A 684 6.75 7.36 -22.86
C ARG A 684 7.78 8.31 -23.45
N ALA A 685 8.84 7.80 -24.08
CA ALA A 685 9.81 8.64 -24.79
C ALA A 685 9.21 9.38 -26.00
N LEU A 686 8.38 8.69 -26.80
CA LEU A 686 7.64 9.32 -27.90
C LEU A 686 6.65 10.37 -27.39
N PHE A 687 5.97 10.07 -26.28
CA PHE A 687 5.08 11.03 -25.63
C PHE A 687 5.83 12.28 -25.15
N ASP A 688 6.95 12.13 -24.47
CA ASP A 688 7.76 13.25 -23.98
C ASP A 688 8.25 14.13 -25.15
N ALA A 689 8.59 13.50 -26.28
CA ALA A 689 8.91 14.20 -27.52
C ALA A 689 7.72 15.01 -28.06
N LEU A 690 6.51 14.44 -28.08
CA LEU A 690 5.29 15.13 -28.50
C LEU A 690 4.93 16.27 -27.53
N LEU A 691 5.05 16.04 -26.22
CA LEU A 691 4.74 17.00 -25.17
C LEU A 691 5.65 18.23 -25.22
N ALA A 692 6.96 18.04 -25.42
CA ALA A 692 7.92 19.13 -25.59
C ALA A 692 7.56 20.08 -26.75
N ARG A 693 6.77 19.59 -27.72
CA ARG A 693 6.35 20.32 -28.93
C ARG A 693 4.84 20.60 -28.95
N ALA A 694 4.15 20.43 -27.82
CA ALA A 694 2.70 20.54 -27.73
C ALA A 694 2.16 21.90 -28.22
N ARG A 695 2.92 23.00 -28.04
CA ARG A 695 2.53 24.34 -28.53
C ARG A 695 2.28 24.37 -30.05
N ARG A 696 2.93 23.50 -30.83
CA ARG A 696 2.82 23.45 -32.30
C ARG A 696 1.72 22.52 -32.80
N ARG A 697 1.04 21.80 -31.91
CA ARG A 697 -0.10 20.94 -32.29
C ARG A 697 -1.20 21.71 -33.04
N ARG A 698 -1.42 22.97 -32.69
CA ARG A 698 -2.50 23.82 -33.25
C ARG A 698 -2.16 24.44 -34.62
N ARG A 699 -1.03 24.08 -35.26
CA ARG A 699 -0.60 24.65 -36.56
C ARG A 699 -1.64 24.52 -37.66
N THR A 700 -2.20 23.32 -37.82
CA THR A 700 -3.30 23.04 -38.76
C THR A 700 -4.22 21.99 -38.14
N ALA A 701 -5.42 21.81 -38.69
CA ALA A 701 -6.34 20.77 -38.24
C ALA A 701 -5.68 19.37 -38.27
N GLU A 702 -4.87 19.10 -39.29
CA GLU A 702 -4.11 17.85 -39.43
C GLU A 702 -3.06 17.65 -38.34
N HIS A 703 -2.31 18.70 -37.98
CA HIS A 703 -1.33 18.62 -36.90
C HIS A 703 -2.01 18.30 -35.57
N GLU A 704 -3.12 18.97 -35.27
CA GLU A 704 -3.83 18.78 -34.00
C GLU A 704 -4.41 17.37 -33.90
N ARG A 705 -5.01 16.87 -34.99
CA ARG A 705 -5.52 15.50 -35.08
C ARG A 705 -4.43 14.46 -34.86
N VAL A 706 -3.32 14.54 -35.61
CA VAL A 706 -2.23 13.56 -35.52
C VAL A 706 -1.56 13.61 -34.16
N TRP A 707 -1.40 14.81 -33.58
CA TRP A 707 -0.84 14.97 -32.24
C TRP A 707 -1.73 14.31 -31.18
N LEU A 708 -3.04 14.61 -31.17
CA LEU A 708 -3.99 14.00 -30.21
C LEU A 708 -3.99 12.47 -30.33
N ASN A 709 -4.02 11.94 -31.56
CA ASN A 709 -4.02 10.50 -31.77
C ASN A 709 -2.74 9.83 -31.23
N LEU A 710 -1.56 10.34 -31.61
CA LEU A 710 -0.28 9.78 -31.22
C LEU A 710 0.01 9.99 -29.72
N ALA A 711 -0.23 11.19 -29.20
CA ALA A 711 -0.01 11.50 -27.79
C ALA A 711 -0.91 10.64 -26.90
N GLY A 712 -2.20 10.49 -27.26
CA GLY A 712 -3.13 9.64 -26.54
C GLY A 712 -2.73 8.17 -26.58
N TRP A 713 -2.23 7.67 -27.73
CA TRP A 713 -1.69 6.32 -27.83
C TRP A 713 -0.47 6.16 -26.92
N CYS A 714 0.47 7.09 -26.95
CA CYS A 714 1.74 6.99 -26.23
C CYS A 714 1.59 7.18 -24.70
N LEU A 715 0.56 7.89 -24.24
CA LEU A 715 0.33 8.15 -22.82
C LEU A 715 -0.63 7.17 -22.14
N ARG A 716 -1.46 6.43 -22.91
CA ARG A 716 -2.47 5.53 -22.35
C ARG A 716 -1.87 4.55 -21.30
N PRO A 717 -2.61 4.20 -20.23
CA PRO A 717 -3.91 4.73 -19.81
C PRO A 717 -3.81 6.09 -19.07
N GLY A 718 -2.64 6.73 -19.02
CA GLY A 718 -2.37 7.92 -18.20
C GLY A 718 -1.95 7.59 -16.77
N VAL A 719 -1.84 6.31 -16.42
CA VAL A 719 -1.33 5.78 -15.15
C VAL A 719 -0.51 4.52 -15.39
N GLY A 720 0.15 4.06 -14.33
CA GLY A 720 0.87 2.79 -14.31
C GLY A 720 2.30 2.88 -14.82
N ALA A 721 2.69 3.96 -15.51
CA ALA A 721 4.09 4.30 -15.68
C ALA A 721 4.48 5.44 -14.75
N GLU A 722 5.72 5.42 -14.26
CA GLU A 722 6.20 6.47 -13.41
C GLU A 722 6.27 7.83 -14.11
N LEU A 723 5.98 8.88 -13.34
CA LEU A 723 5.85 10.26 -13.79
C LEU A 723 4.65 10.49 -14.71
N ASP A 724 3.79 9.50 -14.90
CA ASP A 724 2.51 9.70 -15.57
C ASP A 724 1.68 10.77 -14.86
N GLY A 725 1.69 10.84 -13.52
CA GLY A 725 1.05 11.93 -12.79
C GLY A 725 1.53 13.33 -13.22
N TRP A 726 2.83 13.51 -13.46
CA TRP A 726 3.37 14.76 -13.99
C TRP A 726 2.99 14.98 -15.46
N ARG A 727 3.11 13.94 -16.31
CA ARG A 727 2.70 14.02 -17.73
C ARG A 727 1.23 14.39 -17.87
N MET A 728 0.38 13.79 -17.04
CA MET A 728 -1.04 14.08 -16.93
C MET A 728 -1.27 15.52 -16.47
N GLN A 729 -0.50 16.03 -15.50
CA GLN A 729 -0.57 17.44 -15.12
C GLN A 729 -0.20 18.38 -16.29
N GLN A 730 0.85 18.07 -17.06
CA GLN A 730 1.24 18.87 -18.22
C GLN A 730 0.18 18.84 -19.33
N VAL A 731 -0.43 17.68 -19.57
CA VAL A 731 -1.52 17.52 -20.54
C VAL A 731 -2.79 18.19 -20.07
N TRP A 732 -3.09 18.17 -18.78
CA TRP A 732 -4.24 18.86 -18.21
C TRP A 732 -4.18 20.37 -18.46
N GLN A 733 -2.99 20.97 -18.46
CA GLN A 733 -2.83 22.38 -18.87
C GLN A 733 -3.23 22.64 -20.33
N LEU A 734 -3.21 21.61 -21.19
CA LEU A 734 -3.68 21.69 -22.57
C LEU A 734 -5.21 21.60 -22.66
N HIS A 735 -5.88 20.97 -21.69
CA HIS A 735 -7.34 20.91 -21.58
C HIS A 735 -7.93 22.32 -21.55
N GLY A 736 -7.46 23.16 -20.63
CA GLY A 736 -7.91 24.56 -20.50
C GLY A 736 -7.64 25.46 -21.72
N GLN A 737 -6.76 25.05 -22.65
CA GLN A 737 -6.51 25.77 -23.90
C GLN A 737 -7.53 25.41 -25.01
N GLY A 738 -8.25 24.30 -24.84
CA GLY A 738 -9.19 23.74 -25.81
C GLY A 738 -8.57 23.32 -27.15
N LEU A 739 -9.45 23.04 -28.11
CA LEU A 739 -9.10 22.75 -29.50
C LEU A 739 -8.82 24.03 -30.28
N GLY A 740 -7.72 24.05 -31.05
CA GLY A 740 -7.41 25.07 -32.03
C GLY A 740 -8.29 25.02 -33.26
N HIS A 741 -8.64 23.81 -33.71
CA HIS A 741 -9.45 23.56 -34.90
C HIS A 741 -10.74 22.83 -34.54
N GLY A 742 -11.37 23.24 -33.43
CA GLY A 742 -12.60 22.61 -32.93
C GLY A 742 -13.81 22.71 -33.87
N GLY A 743 -13.78 23.58 -34.88
CA GLY A 743 -14.83 23.63 -35.91
C GLY A 743 -14.95 22.35 -36.74
N GLU A 744 -13.87 21.56 -36.82
CA GLU A 744 -13.83 20.30 -37.57
C GLU A 744 -14.28 19.13 -36.71
N ALA A 745 -15.32 18.40 -37.15
CA ALA A 745 -15.85 17.24 -36.42
C ALA A 745 -14.79 16.16 -36.17
N ALA A 746 -13.84 15.97 -37.09
CA ALA A 746 -12.76 15.00 -36.94
C ALA A 746 -11.78 15.37 -35.79
N ASN A 747 -11.51 16.65 -35.58
CA ASN A 747 -10.64 17.11 -34.49
C ASN A 747 -11.32 16.93 -33.13
N ARG A 748 -12.64 17.16 -33.05
CA ARG A 748 -13.41 16.86 -31.84
C ARG A 748 -13.45 15.37 -31.53
N THR A 749 -13.62 14.51 -32.53
CA THR A 749 -13.54 13.06 -32.31
C THR A 749 -12.21 12.66 -31.68
N GLU A 750 -11.09 13.19 -32.19
CA GLU A 750 -9.76 12.84 -31.69
C GLU A 750 -9.45 13.45 -30.32
N TRP A 751 -10.12 14.54 -29.96
CA TRP A 751 -10.14 15.07 -28.59
C TRP A 751 -10.76 14.07 -27.61
N TRP A 752 -11.95 13.53 -27.93
CA TRP A 752 -12.60 12.53 -27.09
C TRP A 752 -11.81 11.23 -27.02
N VAL A 753 -11.24 10.79 -28.14
CA VAL A 753 -10.35 9.61 -28.17
C VAL A 753 -9.11 9.81 -27.30
N PHE A 754 -8.49 10.99 -27.37
CA PHE A 754 -7.34 11.32 -26.53
C PHE A 754 -7.70 11.20 -25.05
N TRP A 755 -8.74 11.90 -24.61
CA TRP A 755 -9.14 11.91 -23.21
C TRP A 755 -9.61 10.55 -22.74
N ARG A 756 -10.36 9.79 -23.56
CA ARG A 756 -10.73 8.40 -23.23
C ARG A 756 -9.52 7.55 -22.91
N ARG A 757 -8.44 7.69 -23.69
CA ARG A 757 -7.23 6.89 -23.52
C ARG A 757 -6.46 7.23 -22.26
N VAL A 758 -6.61 8.44 -21.72
CA VAL A 758 -5.79 8.94 -20.60
C VAL A 758 -6.61 9.27 -19.35
N ALA A 759 -7.93 9.07 -19.38
CA ALA A 759 -8.84 9.44 -18.31
C ALA A 759 -8.46 8.84 -16.96
N ALA A 760 -7.98 7.60 -16.96
CA ALA A 760 -7.48 6.92 -15.76
C ALA A 760 -6.36 7.69 -15.04
N GLY A 761 -5.60 8.53 -15.75
CA GLY A 761 -4.56 9.42 -15.23
C GLY A 761 -5.04 10.68 -14.52
N LEU A 762 -6.34 10.96 -14.56
CA LEU A 762 -6.94 12.13 -13.95
C LEU A 762 -7.47 11.78 -12.55
N ASP A 763 -7.24 12.69 -11.61
CA ASP A 763 -7.89 12.64 -10.30
C ASP A 763 -9.39 12.93 -10.41
N GLU A 764 -10.11 12.71 -9.32
CA GLU A 764 -11.57 12.89 -9.25
C GLU A 764 -12.01 14.28 -9.71
N ALA A 765 -11.39 15.34 -9.20
CA ALA A 765 -11.77 16.72 -9.52
C ALA A 765 -11.67 16.99 -11.03
N ARG A 766 -10.59 16.52 -11.67
CA ARG A 766 -10.39 16.68 -13.11
C ARG A 766 -11.32 15.80 -13.93
N GLN A 767 -11.60 14.57 -13.49
CA GLN A 767 -12.61 13.75 -14.17
C GLN A 767 -14.01 14.35 -14.07
N MET A 768 -14.37 14.98 -12.95
CA MET A 768 -15.63 15.70 -12.81
C MET A 768 -15.73 16.91 -13.75
N GLU A 769 -14.66 17.69 -13.92
CA GLU A 769 -14.64 18.79 -14.90
C GLU A 769 -14.81 18.26 -16.34
N LEU A 770 -14.11 17.19 -16.69
CA LEU A 770 -14.21 16.55 -18.00
C LEU A 770 -15.60 15.94 -18.23
N LEU A 771 -16.22 15.41 -17.18
CA LEU A 771 -17.57 14.83 -17.17
C LEU A 771 -18.62 15.85 -17.59
N GLU A 772 -18.59 17.04 -17.00
CA GLU A 772 -19.51 18.13 -17.34
C GLU A 772 -19.38 18.55 -18.81
N GLU A 773 -18.16 18.66 -19.32
CA GLU A 773 -17.89 19.01 -20.72
C GLU A 773 -18.48 17.97 -21.68
N VAL A 774 -18.15 16.69 -21.48
CA VAL A 774 -18.60 15.61 -22.37
C VAL A 774 -20.12 15.41 -22.29
N ALA A 775 -20.73 15.59 -21.12
CA ALA A 775 -22.18 15.55 -20.94
C ALA A 775 -22.89 16.62 -21.77
N GLY A 776 -22.42 17.87 -21.69
CA GLY A 776 -22.98 18.97 -22.48
C GLY A 776 -22.88 18.74 -23.99
N HIS A 777 -21.79 18.13 -24.46
CA HIS A 777 -21.61 17.78 -25.87
C HIS A 777 -22.47 16.60 -26.31
N MET A 778 -22.61 15.57 -25.48
CA MET A 778 -23.47 14.43 -25.78
C MET A 778 -24.94 14.83 -25.86
N GLN A 779 -25.44 15.67 -24.95
CA GLN A 779 -26.81 16.13 -24.98
C GLN A 779 -27.13 16.86 -26.31
N LYS A 780 -26.22 17.74 -26.75
CA LYS A 780 -26.35 18.46 -28.04
C LYS A 780 -26.30 17.50 -29.24
N ALA A 781 -25.40 16.51 -29.22
CA ALA A 781 -25.32 15.51 -30.28
C ALA A 781 -26.60 14.68 -30.40
N VAL A 782 -27.20 14.29 -29.27
CA VAL A 782 -28.47 13.56 -29.21
C VAL A 782 -29.66 14.40 -29.71
N GLN A 783 -29.70 15.68 -29.37
CA GLN A 783 -30.73 16.61 -29.88
C GLN A 783 -30.62 16.81 -31.40
N GLN A 784 -29.41 16.88 -31.94
CA GLN A 784 -29.17 17.00 -33.39
C GLN A 784 -29.57 15.73 -34.15
N SER A 785 -29.34 14.54 -33.58
CA SER A 785 -29.71 13.28 -34.23
C SER A 785 -31.22 13.02 -34.26
N THR A 786 -31.98 13.57 -33.31
CA THR A 786 -33.45 13.48 -33.28
C THR A 786 -34.12 14.42 -34.29
N GLN A 787 -33.45 15.52 -34.67
CA GLN A 787 -33.91 16.48 -35.67
C GLN A 787 -33.38 16.14 -37.07
N ARG A 788 -33.85 15.04 -37.70
CA ARG A 788 -33.85 14.70 -39.15
C ARG A 788 -32.72 15.21 -40.09
N SER A 789 -31.54 15.58 -39.60
CA SER A 789 -30.42 16.06 -40.42
C SER A 789 -29.41 14.93 -40.56
N GLN A 790 -29.21 14.46 -41.79
CA GLN A 790 -28.20 13.46 -42.17
C GLN A 790 -26.78 14.06 -42.17
N GLY A 791 -26.45 14.92 -41.19
CA GLY A 791 -25.13 15.51 -41.02
C GLY A 791 -24.33 14.78 -39.94
N LYS A 792 -23.02 14.63 -40.13
CA LYS A 792 -22.11 14.22 -39.04
C LYS A 792 -22.21 15.26 -37.92
N SER A 793 -22.41 14.82 -36.68
CA SER A 793 -22.49 15.69 -35.50
C SER A 793 -21.31 16.65 -35.47
N ALA A 794 -21.58 17.95 -35.33
CA ALA A 794 -20.54 18.96 -35.18
C ALA A 794 -19.75 18.77 -33.87
N HIS A 795 -20.24 17.94 -32.94
CA HIS A 795 -19.65 17.66 -31.64
C HIS A 795 -18.72 16.42 -31.62
N GLY A 796 -18.49 15.79 -32.77
CA GLY A 796 -17.64 14.60 -32.89
C GLY A 796 -18.40 13.28 -32.69
N SER A 797 -17.65 12.20 -32.43
CA SER A 797 -18.17 10.84 -32.32
C SER A 797 -18.91 10.58 -31.00
N TYR A 798 -20.19 10.21 -31.11
CA TYR A 798 -21.02 9.84 -29.96
C TYR A 798 -20.52 8.60 -29.23
N ASP A 799 -20.07 7.57 -29.97
CA ASP A 799 -19.51 6.35 -29.37
C ASP A 799 -18.22 6.63 -28.59
N ASP A 800 -17.37 7.55 -29.06
CA ASP A 800 -16.13 7.89 -28.35
C ASP A 800 -16.42 8.68 -27.06
N MET A 801 -17.45 9.53 -27.07
CA MET A 801 -17.91 10.21 -25.85
C MET A 801 -18.50 9.22 -24.84
N LEU A 802 -19.32 8.25 -25.27
CA LEU A 802 -19.82 7.16 -24.41
C LEU A 802 -18.67 6.37 -23.77
N ARG A 803 -17.63 6.07 -24.55
CA ARG A 803 -16.48 5.33 -24.06
C ARG A 803 -15.58 6.16 -23.12
N LEU A 804 -15.47 7.47 -23.35
CA LEU A 804 -14.81 8.38 -22.41
C LEU A 804 -15.56 8.40 -21.07
N PHE A 805 -16.89 8.53 -21.12
CA PHE A 805 -17.74 8.44 -19.92
C PHE A 805 -17.48 7.17 -19.11
N ALA A 806 -17.42 6.02 -19.77
CA ALA A 806 -17.14 4.75 -19.12
C ALA A 806 -15.69 4.62 -18.60
N ALA A 807 -14.73 5.38 -19.16
CA ALA A 807 -13.33 5.35 -18.75
C ALA A 807 -13.03 6.23 -17.51
N MET A 808 -13.96 7.10 -17.11
CA MET A 808 -13.82 7.99 -15.95
C MET A 808 -14.21 7.27 -14.65
N GLU A 809 -13.37 6.32 -14.25
CA GLU A 809 -13.63 5.45 -13.10
C GLU A 809 -13.40 6.13 -11.73
N ALA A 810 -12.74 7.30 -11.69
CA ALA A 810 -12.55 8.07 -10.45
C ALA A 810 -13.75 8.98 -10.12
N VAL A 811 -14.66 9.17 -11.07
CA VAL A 811 -15.95 9.85 -10.84
C VAL A 811 -16.74 9.07 -9.77
N PRO A 812 -17.33 9.76 -8.76
CA PRO A 812 -18.15 9.12 -7.76
C PRO A 812 -19.24 8.24 -8.38
N TRP A 813 -19.49 7.09 -7.76
CA TRP A 813 -20.36 6.07 -8.36
C TRP A 813 -21.80 6.56 -8.54
N GLN A 814 -22.25 7.54 -7.76
CA GLN A 814 -23.58 8.15 -7.84
C GLN A 814 -23.79 8.82 -9.20
N TYR A 815 -22.83 9.66 -9.63
CA TYR A 815 -22.86 10.25 -10.96
C TYR A 815 -22.78 9.18 -12.06
N ARG A 816 -21.97 8.14 -11.87
CA ARG A 816 -21.90 7.01 -12.80
C ARG A 816 -23.22 6.22 -12.86
N GLN A 817 -23.96 6.14 -11.76
CA GLN A 817 -25.30 5.53 -11.71
C GLN A 817 -26.29 6.37 -12.50
N GLU A 818 -26.36 7.68 -12.27
CA GLU A 818 -27.23 8.60 -13.04
C GLU A 818 -26.96 8.50 -14.55
N MET A 819 -25.68 8.46 -14.92
CA MET A 819 -25.27 8.25 -16.31
C MET A 819 -25.71 6.90 -16.86
N GLY A 820 -25.54 5.82 -16.09
CA GLY A 820 -25.99 4.49 -16.46
C GLY A 820 -27.51 4.45 -16.69
N GLN A 821 -28.28 5.11 -15.82
CA GLN A 821 -29.74 5.21 -15.95
C GLN A 821 -30.16 5.96 -17.22
N TRP A 822 -29.46 7.06 -17.52
CA TRP A 822 -29.64 7.77 -18.78
C TRP A 822 -29.32 6.87 -19.99
N MET A 823 -28.23 6.08 -19.94
CA MET A 823 -27.88 5.11 -20.98
C MET A 823 -28.93 4.00 -21.15
N LEU A 824 -29.52 3.50 -20.06
CA LEU A 824 -30.62 2.54 -20.11
C LEU A 824 -31.87 3.11 -20.79
N GLN A 825 -32.19 4.39 -20.57
CA GLN A 825 -33.28 5.05 -21.29
C GLN A 825 -32.98 5.15 -22.79
N ARG A 826 -31.74 5.48 -23.16
CA ARG A 826 -31.29 5.56 -24.55
C ARG A 826 -31.42 4.22 -25.29
N LEU A 827 -31.09 3.12 -24.63
CA LEU A 827 -31.18 1.76 -25.19
C LEU A 827 -32.60 1.34 -25.60
N LYS A 828 -33.64 2.06 -25.15
CA LYS A 828 -35.02 1.85 -25.61
C LYS A 828 -35.25 2.39 -27.04
N HIS A 829 -34.36 3.22 -27.57
CA HIS A 829 -34.45 3.76 -28.93
C HIS A 829 -33.79 2.82 -29.95
N PRO A 830 -34.45 2.49 -31.09
CA PRO A 830 -33.92 1.53 -32.07
C PRO A 830 -32.60 1.90 -32.74
N GLY A 831 -32.21 3.19 -32.71
CA GLY A 831 -30.97 3.70 -33.31
C GLY A 831 -29.80 3.82 -32.33
N GLU A 832 -29.97 3.36 -31.08
CA GLU A 832 -28.91 3.42 -30.08
C GLU A 832 -27.80 2.39 -30.35
N SER A 833 -26.56 2.78 -30.06
CA SER A 833 -25.39 1.95 -30.25
C SER A 833 -25.39 0.75 -29.30
N VAL A 834 -25.06 -0.44 -29.81
CA VAL A 834 -24.86 -1.64 -29.00
C VAL A 834 -23.68 -1.47 -28.02
N GLN A 835 -22.76 -0.54 -28.31
CA GLN A 835 -21.64 -0.16 -27.43
C GLN A 835 -22.10 0.48 -26.11
N THR A 836 -23.34 0.96 -26.02
CA THR A 836 -23.91 1.49 -24.78
C THR A 836 -23.97 0.41 -23.69
N TRP A 837 -24.17 -0.87 -24.05
CA TRP A 837 -24.05 -1.98 -23.09
C TRP A 837 -22.64 -2.16 -22.54
N TRP A 838 -21.62 -2.02 -23.39
CA TRP A 838 -20.22 -2.07 -22.96
C TRP A 838 -19.92 -0.94 -21.96
N ALA A 839 -20.43 0.28 -22.23
CA ALA A 839 -20.26 1.42 -21.36
C ALA A 839 -20.90 1.18 -19.98
N ILE A 840 -22.14 0.68 -19.95
CA ILE A 840 -22.84 0.30 -18.70
C ILE A 840 -22.05 -0.76 -17.93
N GLY A 841 -21.59 -1.81 -18.63
CA GLY A 841 -20.81 -2.89 -18.01
C GLY A 841 -19.53 -2.40 -17.35
N ARG A 842 -18.85 -1.40 -17.96
CA ARG A 842 -17.66 -0.78 -17.39
C ARG A 842 -17.97 0.18 -16.23
N LEU A 843 -19.04 0.96 -16.33
CA LEU A 843 -19.49 1.85 -15.25
C LEU A 843 -19.83 1.08 -13.98
N ALA A 844 -20.45 -0.09 -14.11
CA ALA A 844 -20.88 -0.94 -13.00
C ALA A 844 -19.94 -2.15 -12.76
N ALA A 845 -18.73 -2.15 -13.33
CA ALA A 845 -17.76 -3.23 -13.17
C ALA A 845 -17.37 -3.41 -11.68
N ARG A 846 -17.24 -4.67 -11.24
CA ARG A 846 -16.80 -5.01 -9.87
C ARG A 846 -15.31 -4.82 -9.65
N LEU A 847 -14.53 -5.01 -10.71
CA LEU A 847 -13.09 -4.76 -10.71
C LEU A 847 -12.82 -3.61 -11.70
N PRO A 848 -12.56 -2.39 -11.22
CA PRO A 848 -12.19 -1.26 -12.07
C PRO A 848 -10.83 -1.55 -12.71
N LEU A 849 -10.50 -0.84 -13.78
CA LEU A 849 -9.20 -1.00 -14.43
C LEU A 849 -8.16 -0.09 -13.77
N ALA A 850 -8.53 1.14 -13.42
CA ALA A 850 -7.58 2.13 -12.92
C ALA A 850 -8.00 2.83 -11.64
N ALA A 851 -9.29 2.81 -11.29
CA ALA A 851 -9.72 3.35 -10.01
C ALA A 851 -9.44 2.38 -8.87
N ASN A 852 -9.24 2.90 -7.67
CA ASN A 852 -9.12 2.08 -6.47
C ASN A 852 -10.45 1.38 -6.16
N ALA A 853 -10.38 0.19 -5.55
CA ALA A 853 -11.53 -0.61 -5.13
C ALA A 853 -12.61 0.16 -4.34
N HIS A 854 -12.24 1.18 -3.55
CA HIS A 854 -13.21 1.99 -2.79
C HIS A 854 -14.12 2.87 -3.66
N ARG A 855 -13.81 3.04 -4.95
CA ARG A 855 -14.64 3.78 -5.92
C ARG A 855 -15.67 2.90 -6.59
N VAL A 856 -15.64 1.58 -6.41
CA VAL A 856 -16.58 0.67 -7.06
C VAL A 856 -18.01 0.97 -6.61
N MET A 857 -18.93 0.97 -7.58
CA MET A 857 -20.37 1.17 -7.31
C MET A 857 -20.88 0.03 -6.42
N PRO A 858 -21.62 0.29 -5.34
CA PRO A 858 -22.11 -0.76 -4.45
C PRO A 858 -23.03 -1.77 -5.19
N PRO A 859 -23.08 -3.04 -4.76
CA PRO A 859 -23.91 -4.08 -5.36
C PRO A 859 -25.37 -3.67 -5.57
N GLU A 860 -25.96 -2.97 -4.60
CA GLU A 860 -27.35 -2.54 -4.62
C GLU A 860 -27.62 -1.53 -5.74
N ALA A 861 -26.71 -0.59 -5.96
CA ALA A 861 -26.82 0.40 -7.04
C ALA A 861 -26.58 -0.22 -8.43
N ALA A 862 -25.73 -1.26 -8.49
CA ALA A 862 -25.45 -1.97 -9.74
C ALA A 862 -26.58 -2.91 -10.20
N GLN A 863 -27.49 -3.26 -9.29
CA GLN A 863 -28.55 -4.24 -9.55
C GLN A 863 -29.45 -3.84 -10.71
N GLU A 864 -29.82 -2.56 -10.81
CA GLU A 864 -30.66 -2.06 -11.90
C GLU A 864 -30.05 -2.34 -13.29
N PHE A 865 -28.73 -2.13 -13.41
CA PHE A 865 -28.00 -2.39 -14.66
C PHE A 865 -27.90 -3.89 -14.95
N LEU A 866 -27.70 -4.70 -13.91
CA LEU A 866 -27.68 -6.15 -14.04
C LEU A 866 -29.03 -6.68 -14.54
N ASP A 867 -30.14 -6.26 -13.92
CA ASP A 867 -31.49 -6.65 -14.32
C ASP A 867 -31.77 -6.28 -15.78
N ALA A 868 -31.35 -5.09 -16.21
CA ALA A 868 -31.47 -4.65 -17.59
C ALA A 868 -30.69 -5.54 -18.57
N THR A 869 -29.47 -5.99 -18.19
CA THR A 869 -28.71 -6.94 -19.01
C THR A 869 -29.36 -8.33 -19.02
N LEU A 870 -29.87 -8.82 -17.89
CA LEU A 870 -30.53 -10.12 -17.77
C LEU A 870 -31.79 -10.21 -18.63
N ALA A 871 -32.49 -9.09 -18.86
CA ALA A 871 -33.65 -9.00 -19.75
C ALA A 871 -33.31 -9.15 -21.25
N GLN A 872 -32.03 -9.08 -21.65
CA GLN A 872 -31.61 -9.23 -23.05
C GLN A 872 -31.50 -10.71 -23.47
N ASP A 873 -31.62 -10.96 -24.78
CA ASP A 873 -31.22 -12.24 -25.38
C ASP A 873 -29.71 -12.26 -25.63
N TRP A 874 -28.96 -12.89 -24.71
CA TRP A 874 -27.50 -12.96 -24.75
C TRP A 874 -26.93 -13.71 -25.95
N ARG A 875 -27.73 -14.57 -26.61
CA ARG A 875 -27.30 -15.24 -27.85
C ARG A 875 -27.24 -14.27 -29.03
N ARG A 876 -27.97 -13.16 -28.95
CA ARG A 876 -28.03 -12.10 -29.97
C ARG A 876 -27.29 -10.82 -29.56
N ASN A 877 -26.97 -10.68 -28.27
CA ASN A 877 -26.33 -9.50 -27.71
C ASN A 877 -25.16 -9.88 -26.78
N GLU A 878 -24.02 -10.24 -27.36
CA GLU A 878 -22.79 -10.60 -26.63
C GLU A 878 -22.29 -9.46 -25.73
N THR A 879 -22.47 -8.20 -26.13
CA THR A 879 -22.07 -7.02 -25.34
C THR A 879 -22.87 -6.86 -24.05
N ALA A 880 -24.18 -7.14 -24.06
CA ALA A 880 -24.98 -7.16 -22.83
C ALA A 880 -24.57 -8.34 -21.93
N MET A 881 -24.26 -9.49 -22.53
CA MET A 881 -23.72 -10.65 -21.80
C MET A 881 -22.38 -10.31 -21.13
N PHE A 882 -21.44 -9.69 -21.85
CA PHE A 882 -20.15 -9.27 -21.29
C PHE A 882 -20.31 -8.19 -20.22
N ALA A 883 -21.26 -7.26 -20.38
CA ALA A 883 -21.59 -6.28 -19.35
C ALA A 883 -22.04 -6.97 -18.05
N ALA A 884 -22.90 -7.99 -18.14
CA ALA A 884 -23.30 -8.79 -16.99
C ALA A 884 -22.11 -9.49 -16.31
N VAL A 885 -21.16 -10.03 -17.09
CA VAL A 885 -19.92 -10.63 -16.56
C VAL A 885 -19.11 -9.61 -15.75
N GLN A 886 -18.93 -8.38 -16.26
CA GLN A 886 -18.18 -7.34 -15.53
C GLN A 886 -18.88 -6.92 -14.22
N MET A 887 -20.21 -6.86 -14.23
CA MET A 887 -21.02 -6.51 -13.05
C MET A 887 -21.14 -7.64 -12.03
N ALA A 888 -20.97 -8.90 -12.45
CA ALA A 888 -21.10 -10.08 -11.58
C ALA A 888 -19.78 -10.76 -11.25
N ARG A 889 -18.65 -10.22 -11.73
CA ARG A 889 -17.32 -10.78 -11.50
C ARG A 889 -17.02 -10.92 -10.00
N MET A 890 -16.45 -12.05 -9.62
CA MET A 890 -16.03 -12.30 -8.24
C MET A 890 -14.68 -11.63 -7.95
N THR A 891 -14.68 -10.72 -6.98
CA THR A 891 -13.48 -10.02 -6.47
C THR A 891 -12.89 -10.73 -5.26
N GLY A 892 -13.72 -11.44 -4.50
CA GLY A 892 -13.37 -12.02 -3.21
C GLY A 892 -13.52 -11.03 -2.05
N ASP A 893 -13.87 -9.77 -2.34
CA ASP A 893 -14.31 -8.79 -1.34
C ASP A 893 -15.84 -8.77 -1.29
N ARG A 894 -16.36 -9.16 -0.13
CA ARG A 894 -17.80 -9.23 0.12
C ARG A 894 -18.49 -7.87 0.11
N ALA A 895 -17.77 -6.77 0.30
CA ALA A 895 -18.31 -5.42 0.19
C ALA A 895 -18.56 -5.01 -1.27
N LEU A 896 -17.90 -5.66 -2.24
CA LEU A 896 -17.96 -5.31 -3.66
C LEU A 896 -18.73 -6.34 -4.48
N ASP A 897 -18.68 -7.62 -4.08
CA ASP A 897 -19.31 -8.73 -4.76
C ASP A 897 -20.84 -8.68 -4.69
N LEU A 898 -21.50 -9.05 -5.78
CA LEU A 898 -22.94 -9.36 -5.76
C LEU A 898 -23.24 -10.56 -4.86
N SER A 899 -24.49 -10.65 -4.39
CA SER A 899 -24.97 -11.81 -3.63
C SER A 899 -24.77 -13.12 -4.41
N ASP A 900 -24.56 -14.21 -3.67
CA ASP A 900 -24.36 -15.54 -4.28
C ASP A 900 -25.57 -15.95 -5.13
N ALA A 901 -26.79 -15.60 -4.72
CA ALA A 901 -28.01 -15.84 -5.50
C ALA A 901 -28.02 -15.10 -6.85
N GLN A 902 -27.64 -13.82 -6.86
CA GLN A 902 -27.53 -13.04 -8.09
C GLN A 902 -26.43 -13.58 -9.01
N ARG A 903 -25.25 -13.93 -8.46
CA ARG A 903 -24.17 -14.53 -9.27
C ARG A 903 -24.58 -15.89 -9.82
N ALA A 904 -25.29 -16.72 -9.04
CA ALA A 904 -25.80 -18.01 -9.50
C ALA A 904 -26.78 -17.84 -10.67
N LEU A 905 -27.68 -16.86 -10.61
CA LEU A 905 -28.57 -16.52 -11.73
C LEU A 905 -27.78 -16.11 -12.98
N VAL A 906 -26.74 -15.28 -12.84
CA VAL A 906 -25.86 -14.90 -13.97
C VAL A 906 -25.15 -16.13 -14.54
N LEU A 907 -24.61 -17.01 -13.69
CA LEU A 907 -23.93 -18.24 -14.13
C LEU A 907 -24.86 -19.18 -14.89
N GLU A 908 -26.10 -19.36 -14.42
CA GLU A 908 -27.11 -20.16 -15.12
C GLU A 908 -27.39 -19.58 -16.51
N ARG A 909 -27.59 -18.27 -16.61
CA ARG A 909 -27.84 -17.56 -17.88
C ARG A 909 -26.63 -17.64 -18.81
N LEU A 910 -25.40 -17.51 -18.30
CA LEU A 910 -24.16 -17.63 -19.08
C LEU A 910 -24.02 -19.02 -19.69
N ARG A 911 -24.23 -20.07 -18.88
CA ARG A 911 -24.21 -21.46 -19.34
C ARG A 911 -25.28 -21.72 -20.39
N GLY A 912 -26.51 -21.24 -20.17
CA GLY A 912 -27.63 -21.37 -21.11
C GLY A 912 -27.43 -20.61 -22.44
N ALA A 913 -26.65 -19.53 -22.43
CA ALA A 913 -26.29 -18.75 -23.61
C ALA A 913 -25.08 -19.31 -24.39
N GLY A 914 -24.33 -20.26 -23.83
CA GLY A 914 -23.10 -20.79 -24.43
C GLY A 914 -21.91 -19.83 -24.29
N ALA A 915 -21.83 -19.09 -23.18
CA ALA A 915 -20.74 -18.15 -22.91
C ALA A 915 -19.37 -18.86 -22.84
N PRO A 916 -18.26 -18.16 -23.18
CA PRO A 916 -16.91 -18.71 -23.01
C PRO A 916 -16.65 -19.17 -21.57
N GLN A 917 -15.93 -20.28 -21.39
CA GLN A 917 -15.59 -20.81 -20.05
C GLN A 917 -14.88 -19.76 -19.19
N ARG A 918 -13.99 -18.97 -19.80
CA ARG A 918 -13.30 -17.85 -19.15
C ARG A 918 -14.26 -16.87 -18.46
N TRP A 919 -15.43 -16.60 -19.05
CA TRP A 919 -16.42 -15.66 -18.48
C TRP A 919 -17.19 -16.28 -17.32
N ILE A 920 -17.44 -17.58 -17.39
CA ILE A 920 -18.01 -18.36 -16.29
C ILE A 920 -17.01 -18.32 -15.12
N ASP A 921 -15.73 -18.59 -15.39
CA ASP A 921 -14.67 -18.58 -14.38
C ASP A 921 -14.53 -17.21 -13.70
N LEU A 922 -14.68 -16.10 -14.43
CA LEU A 922 -14.65 -14.73 -13.87
C LEU A 922 -15.77 -14.47 -12.85
N VAL A 923 -16.94 -15.08 -13.03
CA VAL A 923 -18.11 -14.90 -12.14
C VAL A 923 -18.13 -15.93 -11.01
N GLU A 924 -17.61 -17.13 -11.28
CA GLU A 924 -17.62 -18.27 -10.35
C GLU A 924 -16.51 -18.20 -9.30
N GLN A 925 -15.34 -17.69 -9.67
CA GLN A 925 -14.16 -17.67 -8.82
C GLN A 925 -13.31 -16.42 -9.06
N VAL A 926 -12.46 -16.08 -8.08
CA VAL A 926 -11.57 -14.93 -8.26
C VAL A 926 -10.49 -15.26 -9.28
N GLN A 927 -10.47 -14.48 -10.35
CA GLN A 927 -9.52 -14.61 -11.44
C GLN A 927 -8.80 -13.28 -11.66
N GLN A 928 -7.50 -13.32 -11.95
CA GLN A 928 -6.79 -12.13 -12.46
C GLN A 928 -7.27 -11.82 -13.88
N MET A 929 -7.18 -10.55 -14.29
CA MET A 929 -7.44 -10.20 -15.69
C MET A 929 -6.27 -10.63 -16.55
N ASP A 930 -6.56 -11.30 -17.67
CA ASP A 930 -5.55 -11.48 -18.70
C ASP A 930 -5.54 -10.28 -19.68
N ALA A 931 -4.59 -10.28 -20.60
CA ALA A 931 -4.45 -9.20 -21.58
C ALA A 931 -5.68 -9.08 -22.53
N GLN A 932 -6.41 -10.17 -22.78
CA GLN A 932 -7.60 -10.15 -23.63
C GLN A 932 -8.79 -9.54 -22.89
N ASP A 933 -8.97 -9.87 -21.61
CA ASP A 933 -9.97 -9.26 -20.73
C ASP A 933 -9.70 -7.76 -20.57
N ALA A 934 -8.44 -7.39 -20.35
CA ALA A 934 -8.03 -5.99 -20.22
C ALA A 934 -8.30 -5.21 -21.50
N LYS A 935 -7.97 -5.77 -22.67
CA LYS A 935 -8.26 -5.16 -23.98
C LYS A 935 -9.77 -5.01 -24.23
N ARG A 936 -10.57 -6.03 -23.91
CA ARG A 936 -12.03 -5.96 -24.04
C ARG A 936 -12.63 -4.91 -23.12
N SER A 937 -12.15 -4.81 -21.89
CA SER A 937 -12.66 -3.87 -20.87
C SER A 937 -12.18 -2.44 -21.10
N PHE A 938 -10.95 -2.24 -21.57
CA PHE A 938 -10.38 -0.93 -21.85
C PHE A 938 -10.86 -0.36 -23.20
N GLY A 939 -11.16 -1.24 -24.17
CA GLY A 939 -11.57 -0.87 -25.53
C GLY A 939 -10.41 -0.51 -26.46
N ASP A 940 -9.20 -0.44 -25.93
CA ASP A 940 -7.89 -0.34 -26.61
C ASP A 940 -6.93 -1.36 -25.94
N SER A 941 -5.81 -1.71 -26.56
CA SER A 941 -4.78 -2.50 -25.84
C SER A 941 -3.97 -1.59 -24.92
N LEU A 942 -3.67 -2.04 -23.71
CA LEU A 942 -2.65 -1.38 -22.89
C LEU A 942 -1.27 -1.47 -23.57
N PRO A 943 -0.33 -0.58 -23.25
CA PRO A 943 1.06 -0.75 -23.61
C PRO A 943 1.55 -2.17 -23.24
N PRO A 944 2.30 -2.86 -24.11
CA PRO A 944 3.03 -4.07 -23.74
C PRO A 944 3.82 -3.88 -22.44
N GLY A 945 3.70 -4.85 -21.53
CA GLY A 945 4.30 -4.79 -20.20
C GLY A 945 3.55 -3.95 -19.17
N LEU A 946 2.50 -3.21 -19.56
CA LEU A 946 1.68 -2.46 -18.62
C LEU A 946 0.40 -3.24 -18.27
N VAL A 947 0.28 -3.62 -17.00
CA VAL A 947 -0.94 -4.21 -16.43
C VAL A 947 -1.59 -3.19 -15.52
N LEU A 948 -2.86 -2.90 -15.79
CA LEU A 948 -3.72 -2.17 -14.88
C LEU A 948 -4.15 -3.14 -13.77
N VAL A 949 -3.68 -2.91 -12.55
CA VAL A 949 -4.14 -3.64 -11.36
C VAL A 949 -5.11 -2.70 -10.64
N GLY A 950 -6.39 -3.08 -10.65
CA GLY A 950 -7.47 -2.42 -9.92
C GLY A 950 -7.91 -3.22 -8.71
#